data_AF-A0A068UXK4-F1
#
_entry.id   AF-A0A068UXK4-F1
#
_cell.length_a   1.000
_cell.length_b   1.000
_cell.length_c   1.000
_cell.angle_alpha   90.00
_cell.angle_beta   90.00
_cell.angle_gamma   90.00
#
_symmetry.space_group_name_H-M   'P 1'
#
loop_
_entity.id
_entity.type
_entity.pdbx_description
1 polymer ?
#
loop_
_entity_poly.entity_id
_entity_poly.type
_entity_poly.pdbx_seq_one_letter_code
_entity_poly.pdbx_strand_id
1 'polypeptide(L)'
;MGVEIVINGDSPYGTSARLEKMKKSLNMYVEKVKKFPGLAWKMIWKVGREDPRRVIHSIKVGLSLTLVSLLYLLEPLFEDIGQNAIWAVMTVVVVLEFTAGATLCKGLNRGFGTLLAGLLAFFIEYIATASGQIFKAIFIGAAVFLIGMSATYVRFVPYIKKNYDYGVVIFLLTFNLITVSSFRVENVLKIAHERIYMIAIGCGICLLMSLLVFPNWSGEELHDSTAFKLEGLAKSIQACVNDYFSEEEPKAANGESLEDPIYKGYKAVLDSKSTDETLAMYASWEPRHSRYCYRFPWQQYVKLGAVLRHFGYTVVALHGCLKTEIQTPRSVRALFKDPCIRVAREVSKALMELADSVSKRRQCSPEVLSDHLHEALQDLDTALRSQPKLFLGPNANSNTNMLALAAAQARQKSGKDFGISLSSVKTDTSALLEWRSKRASEQSKENDRKVLRPTLSKIAITSLEFSEALPFAAFASLLVEIVARLDLVIEEVEELGRLAHFKEFEPGDAVVSMACFFSNSLSHSCKKWPQNLFNWDFGNKKNDSRPQPKYHDIQLPFPPSLVSKTYLKGRELRCCYKATVDGFSATDFHNSSDFKGPCVIIGYTNKAFKFGAFNPEGYRSTDDYYDTFDAFLFYWREKEEKERDGDPIILPKVGGSGAALFDYARGGPQFGADGLLIGPPLAPVMGGFAGPDTNSGIGDLRQAKSRLGLSYARRPDGKESLFGDESKASLDEVLVFCSPEIASLY
;
A
#
# COMPACT_ATOMS: atom_id res chain seq x y z
N MET A 1 -39.65 50.51 -40.59
CA MET A 1 -38.49 50.62 -39.69
C MET A 1 -37.45 49.62 -40.15
N GLY A 2 -36.37 50.08 -40.79
CA GLY A 2 -35.19 49.24 -41.03
C GLY A 2 -34.26 49.30 -39.82
N VAL A 3 -33.60 48.20 -39.50
CA VAL A 3 -32.49 48.17 -38.56
C VAL A 3 -31.33 47.52 -39.29
N GLU A 4 -30.28 48.30 -39.56
CA GLU A 4 -29.04 47.80 -40.12
C GLU A 4 -28.36 46.88 -39.09
N ILE A 5 -28.03 45.66 -39.51
CA ILE A 5 -27.10 44.82 -38.76
C ILE A 5 -25.70 45.21 -39.22
N VAL A 6 -24.99 45.95 -38.36
CA VAL A 6 -23.60 46.36 -38.59
C VAL A 6 -22.71 45.13 -38.63
N ILE A 7 -22.25 44.77 -39.84
CA ILE A 7 -21.17 43.79 -40.01
C ILE A 7 -19.85 44.54 -39.75
N ASN A 8 -19.35 44.42 -38.52
CA ASN A 8 -18.00 44.88 -38.20
C ASN A 8 -16.97 44.03 -38.98
N GLY A 9 -16.07 44.69 -39.70
CA GLY A 9 -15.09 44.03 -40.56
C GLY A 9 -14.00 43.33 -39.75
N ASP A 10 -13.95 42.00 -39.83
CA ASP A 10 -12.82 41.22 -39.34
C ASP A 10 -11.60 41.38 -40.27
N SER A 11 -10.46 41.73 -39.69
CA SER A 11 -9.20 41.91 -40.43
C SER A 11 -8.68 40.58 -41.01
N PRO A 12 -8.28 40.52 -42.30
CA PRO A 12 -7.85 39.28 -42.96
C PRO A 12 -6.57 38.64 -42.35
N TYR A 13 -5.89 39.32 -41.43
CA TYR A 13 -4.72 38.78 -40.73
C TYR A 13 -5.07 37.87 -39.54
N GLY A 14 -6.27 37.98 -38.95
CA GLY A 14 -6.66 37.21 -37.76
C GLY A 14 -6.95 35.72 -38.05
N THR A 15 -7.58 35.43 -39.19
CA THR A 15 -7.97 34.07 -39.61
C THR A 15 -6.77 33.20 -39.98
N SER A 16 -5.75 33.77 -40.62
CA SER A 16 -4.52 33.06 -41.00
C SER A 16 -3.76 32.53 -39.78
N ALA A 17 -3.55 33.37 -38.75
CA ALA A 17 -2.88 32.97 -37.52
C ALA A 17 -3.64 31.87 -36.76
N ARG A 18 -4.98 31.91 -36.77
CA ARG A 18 -5.84 30.87 -36.16
C ARG A 18 -5.71 29.54 -36.89
N LEU A 19 -5.70 29.56 -38.22
CA LEU A 19 -5.56 28.38 -39.08
C LEU A 19 -4.17 27.71 -38.93
N GLU A 20 -3.11 28.51 -38.88
CA GLU A 20 -1.74 28.03 -38.60
C GLU A 20 -1.61 27.39 -37.21
N LYS A 21 -2.22 28.00 -36.18
CA LYS A 21 -2.24 27.42 -34.83
C LYS A 21 -3.00 26.09 -34.78
N MET A 22 -4.11 25.98 -35.52
CA MET A 22 -4.84 24.71 -35.70
C MET A 22 -4.00 23.64 -36.41
N LYS A 23 -3.34 23.96 -37.53
CA LYS A 23 -2.46 23.02 -38.25
C LYS A 23 -1.31 22.51 -37.38
N LYS A 24 -0.66 23.39 -36.60
CA LYS A 24 0.42 22.99 -35.68
C LYS A 24 -0.08 22.07 -34.56
N SER A 25 -1.27 22.34 -34.01
CA SER A 25 -1.91 21.46 -33.04
C SER A 25 -2.23 20.08 -33.64
N LEU A 26 -2.81 20.05 -34.85
CA LEU A 26 -3.16 18.82 -35.55
C LEU A 26 -1.91 17.96 -35.85
N ASN A 27 -0.84 18.56 -36.38
CA ASN A 27 0.41 17.84 -36.66
C ASN A 27 1.07 17.29 -35.39
N MET A 28 1.06 18.04 -34.27
CA MET A 28 1.55 17.55 -32.98
C MET A 28 0.73 16.35 -32.48
N TYR A 29 -0.59 16.37 -32.70
CA TYR A 29 -1.47 15.25 -32.36
C TYR A 29 -1.19 14.02 -33.24
N VAL A 30 -1.02 14.20 -34.55
CA VAL A 30 -0.65 13.13 -35.48
C VAL A 30 0.72 12.51 -35.13
N GLU A 31 1.72 13.31 -34.71
CA GLU A 31 2.99 12.76 -34.23
C GLU A 31 2.85 11.97 -32.92
N LYS A 32 2.07 12.45 -31.96
CA LYS A 32 1.79 11.69 -30.72
C LYS A 32 1.09 10.36 -31.04
N VAL A 33 0.09 10.37 -31.92
CA VAL A 33 -0.62 9.16 -32.37
C VAL A 33 0.31 8.20 -33.12
N LYS A 34 1.26 8.69 -33.94
CA LYS A 34 2.27 7.84 -34.60
C LYS A 34 3.29 7.21 -33.64
N LYS A 35 3.66 7.89 -32.55
CA LYS A 35 4.61 7.37 -31.54
C LYS A 35 3.96 6.40 -30.55
N PHE A 36 2.65 6.53 -30.30
CA PHE A 36 1.87 5.69 -29.39
C PHE A 36 1.96 4.17 -29.65
N PRO A 37 1.76 3.63 -30.89
CA PRO A 37 1.80 2.19 -31.13
C PRO A 37 3.19 1.60 -30.88
N GLY A 38 4.28 2.33 -31.16
CA GLY A 38 5.64 1.88 -30.88
C GLY A 38 5.97 1.78 -29.38
N LEU A 39 5.43 2.72 -28.58
CA LEU A 39 5.53 2.68 -27.11
C LEU A 39 4.66 1.58 -26.51
N ALA A 40 3.41 1.46 -26.97
CA ALA A 40 2.50 0.39 -26.54
C ALA A 40 3.07 -1.00 -26.88
N TRP A 41 3.62 -1.19 -28.09
CA TRP A 41 4.27 -2.44 -28.47
C TRP A 41 5.46 -2.79 -27.57
N LYS A 42 6.32 -1.81 -27.25
CA LYS A 42 7.43 -1.99 -26.30
C LYS A 42 6.94 -2.37 -24.90
N MET A 43 5.84 -1.78 -24.42
CA MET A 43 5.24 -2.14 -23.12
C MET A 43 4.65 -3.55 -23.14
N ILE A 44 3.86 -3.90 -24.16
CA ILE A 44 3.27 -5.25 -24.32
C ILE A 44 4.37 -6.31 -24.38
N TRP A 45 5.44 -6.06 -25.16
CA TRP A 45 6.59 -6.95 -25.27
C TRP A 45 7.37 -7.09 -23.95
N LYS A 46 7.51 -5.99 -23.20
CA LYS A 46 8.13 -5.99 -21.87
C LYS A 46 7.32 -6.83 -20.88
N VAL A 47 6.01 -6.58 -20.75
CA VAL A 47 5.11 -7.33 -19.85
C VAL A 47 5.09 -8.83 -20.18
N GLY A 48 5.05 -9.18 -21.47
CA GLY A 48 5.07 -10.59 -21.90
C GLY A 48 6.42 -11.29 -21.70
N ARG A 49 7.53 -10.54 -21.63
CA ARG A 49 8.86 -11.06 -21.32
C ARG A 49 9.10 -11.19 -19.80
N GLU A 50 8.53 -10.29 -19.01
CA GLU A 50 8.66 -10.29 -17.55
C GLU A 50 7.88 -11.45 -16.91
N ASP A 51 6.69 -11.77 -17.43
CA ASP A 51 5.89 -12.90 -16.96
C ASP A 51 5.21 -13.64 -18.13
N PRO A 52 5.80 -14.76 -18.62
CA PRO A 52 5.25 -15.51 -19.74
C PRO A 52 3.92 -16.20 -19.38
N ARG A 53 3.59 -16.38 -18.09
CA ARG A 53 2.32 -16.98 -17.65
C ARG A 53 1.14 -16.09 -18.05
N ARG A 54 1.33 -14.77 -18.12
CA ARG A 54 0.32 -13.78 -18.58
C ARG A 54 -0.01 -13.92 -20.06
N VAL A 55 0.99 -14.19 -20.90
CA VAL A 55 0.81 -14.43 -22.34
C VAL A 55 0.06 -15.74 -22.56
N ILE A 56 0.42 -16.79 -21.81
CA ILE A 56 -0.29 -18.07 -21.83
C ILE A 56 -1.76 -17.87 -21.41
N HIS A 57 -2.03 -17.13 -20.34
CA HIS A 57 -3.39 -16.85 -19.89
C HIS A 57 -4.20 -16.03 -20.90
N SER A 58 -3.66 -14.97 -21.52
CA SER A 58 -4.39 -14.19 -22.52
C SER A 58 -4.73 -15.02 -23.76
N ILE A 59 -3.86 -15.94 -24.17
CA ILE A 59 -4.16 -16.94 -25.22
C ILE A 59 -5.29 -17.87 -24.79
N LYS A 60 -5.30 -18.38 -23.54
CA LYS A 60 -6.43 -19.20 -23.04
C LYS A 60 -7.76 -18.44 -23.08
N VAL A 61 -7.78 -17.17 -22.68
CA VAL A 61 -8.99 -16.34 -22.71
C VAL A 61 -9.48 -16.17 -24.15
N GLY A 62 -8.58 -15.84 -25.07
CA GLY A 62 -8.89 -15.78 -26.50
C GLY A 62 -9.48 -17.10 -27.04
N LEU A 63 -8.81 -18.22 -26.78
CA LEU A 63 -9.24 -19.56 -27.21
C LEU A 63 -10.61 -19.96 -26.60
N SER A 64 -10.86 -19.61 -25.34
CA SER A 64 -12.14 -19.88 -24.66
C SER A 64 -13.29 -19.09 -25.30
N LEU A 65 -13.05 -17.82 -25.62
CA LEU A 65 -14.03 -16.95 -26.28
C LEU A 65 -14.28 -17.37 -27.73
N THR A 66 -13.25 -17.81 -28.47
CA THR A 66 -13.45 -18.38 -29.81
C THR A 66 -14.19 -19.71 -29.75
N LEU A 67 -13.94 -20.56 -28.75
CA LEU A 67 -14.63 -21.85 -28.62
C LEU A 67 -16.12 -21.67 -28.31
N VAL A 68 -16.48 -20.77 -27.37
CA VAL A 68 -17.89 -20.44 -27.09
C VAL A 68 -18.56 -19.79 -28.31
N SER A 69 -17.88 -18.85 -28.98
CA SER A 69 -18.41 -18.23 -30.19
C SER A 69 -18.59 -19.23 -31.34
N LEU A 70 -17.71 -20.22 -31.47
CA LEU A 70 -17.84 -21.27 -32.49
C LEU A 70 -19.02 -22.21 -32.22
N LEU A 71 -19.27 -22.56 -30.95
CA LEU A 71 -20.46 -23.33 -30.56
C LEU A 71 -21.78 -22.59 -30.89
N TYR A 72 -21.76 -21.26 -30.94
CA TYR A 72 -22.90 -20.44 -31.37
C TYR A 72 -23.05 -20.36 -32.90
N LEU A 73 -21.94 -20.37 -33.65
CA LEU A 73 -21.95 -20.28 -35.12
C LEU A 73 -22.23 -21.61 -35.83
N LEU A 74 -22.21 -22.73 -35.11
CA LEU A 74 -22.55 -24.05 -35.64
C LEU A 74 -24.08 -24.20 -35.72
N GLU A 75 -24.60 -24.14 -36.95
CA GLU A 75 -26.02 -24.15 -37.31
C GLU A 75 -26.92 -25.15 -36.54
N PRO A 76 -26.57 -26.45 -36.37
CA PRO A 76 -27.41 -27.40 -35.62
C PRO A 76 -27.43 -27.19 -34.10
N LEU A 77 -26.54 -26.34 -33.55
CA LEU A 77 -26.60 -25.91 -32.15
C LEU A 77 -27.38 -24.61 -31.98
N PHE A 78 -27.48 -23.77 -33.03
CA PHE A 78 -28.08 -22.45 -32.93
C PHE A 78 -29.60 -22.47 -32.72
N GLU A 79 -30.34 -23.41 -33.33
CA GLU A 79 -31.80 -23.50 -33.23
C GLU A 79 -32.32 -23.69 -31.79
N ASP A 80 -31.57 -24.40 -30.93
CA ASP A 80 -31.92 -24.62 -29.51
C ASP A 80 -31.34 -23.54 -28.56
N ILE A 81 -30.37 -22.73 -29.00
CA ILE A 81 -29.45 -22.00 -28.10
C ILE A 81 -29.44 -20.48 -28.32
N GLY A 82 -29.74 -20.01 -29.54
CA GLY A 82 -29.32 -18.70 -30.06
C GLY A 82 -29.52 -17.49 -29.13
N GLN A 83 -30.71 -17.30 -28.56
CA GLN A 83 -30.99 -16.12 -27.72
C GLN A 83 -30.31 -16.13 -26.34
N ASN A 84 -29.91 -17.31 -25.83
CA ASN A 84 -29.32 -17.47 -24.51
C ASN A 84 -27.79 -17.52 -24.50
N ALA A 85 -27.14 -17.65 -25.67
CA ALA A 85 -25.69 -17.81 -25.80
C ALA A 85 -24.85 -16.68 -25.15
N ILE A 86 -25.42 -15.47 -25.03
CA ILE A 86 -24.80 -14.34 -24.31
C ILE A 86 -24.40 -14.75 -22.88
N TRP A 87 -25.18 -15.62 -22.21
CA TRP A 87 -24.86 -16.09 -20.86
C TRP A 87 -23.62 -16.99 -20.82
N ALA A 88 -23.31 -17.74 -21.87
CA ALA A 88 -22.07 -18.53 -21.96
C ALA A 88 -20.84 -17.62 -22.17
N VAL A 89 -20.92 -16.65 -23.08
CA VAL A 89 -19.84 -15.67 -23.34
C VAL A 89 -19.56 -14.84 -22.07
N MET A 90 -20.61 -14.28 -21.45
CA MET A 90 -20.52 -13.56 -20.17
C MET A 90 -20.13 -14.45 -18.99
N THR A 91 -20.12 -15.78 -19.15
CA THR A 91 -19.55 -16.71 -18.17
C THR A 91 -18.04 -16.79 -18.37
N VAL A 92 -17.57 -17.05 -19.60
CA VAL A 92 -16.13 -17.10 -19.88
C VAL A 92 -15.40 -15.81 -19.48
N VAL A 93 -15.93 -14.64 -19.85
CA VAL A 93 -15.29 -13.35 -19.53
C VAL A 93 -15.12 -13.10 -18.02
N VAL A 94 -16.00 -13.65 -17.17
CA VAL A 94 -16.07 -13.30 -15.73
C VAL A 94 -15.59 -14.43 -14.81
N VAL A 95 -15.63 -15.68 -15.28
CA VAL A 95 -15.18 -16.87 -14.53
C VAL A 95 -13.74 -17.24 -14.83
N LEU A 96 -13.25 -17.02 -16.06
CA LEU A 96 -11.90 -17.40 -16.43
C LEU A 96 -10.88 -16.44 -15.81
N GLU A 97 -10.11 -16.97 -14.86
CA GLU A 97 -9.15 -16.21 -14.06
C GLU A 97 -7.71 -16.67 -14.30
N PHE A 98 -6.75 -15.87 -13.82
CA PHE A 98 -5.32 -16.14 -14.02
C PHE A 98 -4.85 -17.50 -13.46
N THR A 99 -5.46 -17.95 -12.35
CA THR A 99 -5.17 -19.22 -11.69
C THR A 99 -6.32 -20.21 -11.79
N ALA A 100 -5.99 -21.50 -11.71
CA ALA A 100 -6.96 -22.59 -11.71
C ALA A 100 -7.91 -22.51 -10.50
N GLY A 101 -7.36 -22.28 -9.29
CA GLY A 101 -8.15 -22.12 -8.07
C GLY A 101 -9.14 -20.96 -8.11
N ALA A 102 -8.75 -19.80 -8.66
CA ALA A 102 -9.66 -18.67 -8.85
C ALA A 102 -10.77 -18.98 -9.86
N THR A 103 -10.44 -19.65 -10.98
CA THR A 103 -11.42 -20.09 -11.98
C THR A 103 -12.45 -21.05 -11.36
N LEU A 104 -11.98 -22.04 -10.58
CA LEU A 104 -12.82 -23.01 -9.87
C LEU A 104 -13.74 -22.32 -8.84
N CYS A 105 -13.17 -21.48 -7.98
CA CYS A 105 -13.91 -20.71 -6.98
C CYS A 105 -15.02 -19.86 -7.61
N LYS A 106 -14.70 -19.08 -8.67
CA LYS A 106 -15.71 -18.27 -9.37
C LYS A 106 -16.73 -19.12 -10.10
N GLY A 107 -16.31 -20.17 -10.80
CA GLY A 107 -17.19 -21.05 -11.57
C GLY A 107 -18.24 -21.75 -10.69
N LEU A 108 -17.80 -22.30 -9.56
CA LEU A 108 -18.68 -22.93 -8.57
C LEU A 108 -19.60 -21.90 -7.90
N ASN A 109 -19.07 -20.77 -7.45
CA ASN A 109 -19.89 -19.69 -6.86
C ASN A 109 -20.95 -19.15 -7.84
N ARG A 110 -20.64 -19.06 -9.14
CA ARG A 110 -21.61 -18.70 -10.18
C ARG A 110 -22.69 -19.76 -10.34
N GLY A 111 -22.29 -21.03 -10.43
CA GLY A 111 -23.20 -22.17 -10.56
C GLY A 111 -24.19 -22.25 -9.37
N PHE A 112 -23.68 -22.23 -8.14
CA PHE A 112 -24.51 -22.22 -6.93
C PHE A 112 -25.42 -20.99 -6.84
N GLY A 113 -24.89 -19.79 -7.13
CA GLY A 113 -25.66 -18.55 -7.11
C GLY A 113 -26.84 -18.57 -8.09
N THR A 114 -26.61 -19.00 -9.34
CA THR A 114 -27.66 -19.12 -10.35
C THR A 114 -28.65 -20.26 -10.06
N LEU A 115 -28.18 -21.42 -9.59
CA LEU A 115 -29.05 -22.53 -9.19
C LEU A 115 -30.01 -22.11 -8.07
N LEU A 116 -29.48 -21.53 -6.99
CA LEU A 116 -30.28 -21.10 -5.83
C LEU A 116 -31.27 -19.99 -6.21
N ALA A 117 -30.86 -19.06 -7.09
CA ALA A 117 -31.72 -18.01 -7.62
C ALA A 117 -32.87 -18.57 -8.47
N GLY A 118 -32.59 -19.55 -9.35
CA GLY A 118 -33.60 -20.20 -10.18
C GLY A 118 -34.62 -20.99 -9.37
N LEU A 119 -34.16 -21.77 -8.38
CA LEU A 119 -35.02 -22.52 -7.47
C LEU A 119 -35.92 -21.59 -6.64
N LEU A 120 -35.37 -20.50 -6.10
CA LEU A 120 -36.13 -19.53 -5.32
C LEU A 120 -37.14 -18.75 -6.18
N ALA A 121 -36.76 -18.33 -7.39
CA ALA A 121 -37.66 -17.64 -8.31
C ALA A 121 -38.84 -18.55 -8.73
N PHE A 122 -38.57 -19.83 -9.00
CA PHE A 122 -39.63 -20.83 -9.27
C PHE A 122 -40.59 -20.98 -8.08
N PHE A 123 -40.07 -21.10 -6.85
CA PHE A 123 -40.90 -21.20 -5.65
C PHE A 123 -41.80 -19.97 -5.43
N ILE A 124 -41.28 -18.78 -5.72
CA ILE A 124 -42.04 -17.52 -5.58
C ILE A 124 -43.11 -17.40 -6.67
N GLU A 125 -42.82 -17.77 -7.92
CA GLU A 125 -43.83 -17.81 -8.99
C GLU A 125 -44.94 -18.85 -8.72
N TYR A 126 -44.58 -20.02 -8.17
CA TYR A 126 -45.55 -21.05 -7.78
C TYR A 126 -46.55 -20.55 -6.73
N ILE A 127 -46.10 -19.73 -5.76
CA ILE A 127 -47.00 -19.08 -4.79
C ILE A 127 -47.78 -17.92 -5.43
N ALA A 128 -47.13 -17.13 -6.27
CA ALA A 128 -47.73 -15.95 -6.90
C ALA A 128 -48.86 -16.31 -7.88
N THR A 129 -48.73 -17.42 -8.60
CA THR A 129 -49.76 -17.94 -9.52
C THR A 129 -51.03 -18.41 -8.80
N ALA A 130 -50.90 -18.97 -7.60
CA ALA A 130 -52.04 -19.32 -6.75
C ALA A 130 -52.79 -18.10 -6.17
N SER A 131 -52.19 -16.89 -6.24
CA SER A 131 -52.67 -15.69 -5.53
C SER A 131 -53.57 -14.76 -6.36
N GLY A 132 -53.70 -15.00 -7.68
CA GLY A 132 -54.45 -14.14 -8.60
C GLY A 132 -53.70 -12.89 -9.09
N GLN A 133 -54.08 -12.37 -10.26
CA GLN A 133 -53.27 -11.43 -11.05
C GLN A 133 -52.87 -10.12 -10.34
N ILE A 134 -53.76 -9.50 -9.56
CA ILE A 134 -53.47 -8.23 -8.87
C ILE A 134 -52.49 -8.47 -7.70
N PHE A 135 -52.70 -9.53 -6.92
CA PHE A 135 -51.82 -9.89 -5.82
C PHE A 135 -50.47 -10.42 -6.33
N LYS A 136 -50.41 -11.08 -7.50
CA LYS A 136 -49.17 -11.55 -8.14
C LYS A 136 -48.12 -10.44 -8.25
N ALA A 137 -48.51 -9.26 -8.76
CA ALA A 137 -47.58 -8.12 -8.92
C ALA A 137 -47.06 -7.59 -7.57
N ILE A 138 -47.96 -7.44 -6.59
CA ILE A 138 -47.62 -6.95 -5.24
C ILE A 138 -46.69 -7.93 -4.52
N PHE A 139 -47.00 -9.23 -4.60
CA PHE A 139 -46.22 -10.31 -4.00
C PHE A 139 -44.82 -10.42 -4.61
N ILE A 140 -44.71 -10.37 -5.94
CA ILE A 140 -43.42 -10.34 -6.66
C ILE A 140 -42.60 -9.11 -6.25
N GLY A 141 -43.21 -7.92 -6.16
CA GLY A 141 -42.53 -6.71 -5.71
C GLY A 141 -42.00 -6.82 -4.27
N ALA A 142 -42.82 -7.34 -3.35
CA ALA A 142 -42.43 -7.57 -1.97
C ALA A 142 -41.30 -8.62 -1.85
N ALA A 143 -41.37 -9.70 -2.64
CA ALA A 143 -40.32 -10.72 -2.71
C ALA A 143 -38.98 -10.14 -3.19
N VAL A 144 -38.99 -9.36 -4.28
CA VAL A 144 -37.78 -8.69 -4.81
C VAL A 144 -37.18 -7.74 -3.77
N PHE A 145 -38.01 -6.97 -3.06
CA PHE A 145 -37.56 -6.08 -1.99
C PHE A 145 -36.93 -6.84 -0.82
N LEU A 146 -37.62 -7.86 -0.28
CA LEU A 146 -37.15 -8.62 0.89
C LEU A 146 -35.89 -9.42 0.57
N ILE A 147 -35.86 -10.16 -0.52
CA ILE A 147 -34.68 -10.95 -0.92
C ILE A 147 -33.50 -10.03 -1.31
N GLY A 148 -33.77 -8.91 -1.99
CA GLY A 148 -32.74 -7.91 -2.31
C GLY A 148 -32.12 -7.28 -1.06
N MET A 149 -32.96 -6.92 -0.07
CA MET A 149 -32.51 -6.43 1.24
C MET A 149 -31.69 -7.50 1.99
N SER A 150 -32.22 -8.71 2.13
CA SER A 150 -31.56 -9.80 2.87
C SER A 150 -30.23 -10.19 2.23
N ALA A 151 -30.17 -10.38 0.92
CA ALA A 151 -28.94 -10.71 0.20
C ALA A 151 -27.91 -9.57 0.31
N THR A 152 -28.33 -8.31 0.25
CA THR A 152 -27.42 -7.16 0.44
C THR A 152 -26.90 -7.08 1.88
N TYR A 153 -27.76 -7.32 2.88
CA TYR A 153 -27.36 -7.34 4.28
C TYR A 153 -26.32 -8.45 4.56
N VAL A 154 -26.55 -9.64 4.00
CA VAL A 154 -25.66 -10.80 4.09
C VAL A 154 -24.25 -10.52 3.54
N ARG A 155 -24.09 -9.60 2.56
CA ARG A 155 -22.76 -9.18 2.04
C ARG A 155 -21.93 -8.37 3.03
N PHE A 156 -22.52 -7.84 4.10
CA PHE A 156 -21.75 -7.17 5.16
C PHE A 156 -21.12 -8.16 6.15
N VAL A 157 -21.52 -9.43 6.14
CA VAL A 157 -20.92 -10.47 6.99
C VAL A 157 -19.51 -10.81 6.45
N PRO A 158 -18.42 -10.58 7.21
CA PRO A 158 -17.05 -10.67 6.68
C PRO A 158 -16.69 -12.02 6.07
N TYR A 159 -17.16 -13.13 6.67
CA TYR A 159 -16.94 -14.49 6.16
C TYR A 159 -17.58 -14.70 4.78
N ILE A 160 -18.80 -14.21 4.59
CA ILE A 160 -19.54 -14.35 3.32
C ILE A 160 -18.97 -13.39 2.29
N LYS A 161 -18.61 -12.17 2.69
CA LYS A 161 -17.92 -11.20 1.83
C LYS A 161 -16.58 -11.73 1.29
N LYS A 162 -15.79 -12.42 2.12
CA LYS A 162 -14.50 -12.98 1.70
C LYS A 162 -14.66 -14.18 0.76
N ASN A 163 -15.59 -15.10 1.05
CA ASN A 163 -15.65 -16.40 0.37
C ASN A 163 -16.69 -16.48 -0.78
N TYR A 164 -17.77 -15.71 -0.69
CA TYR A 164 -18.99 -15.91 -1.50
C TYR A 164 -19.61 -14.63 -2.10
N ASP A 165 -19.01 -13.44 -1.94
CA ASP A 165 -19.61 -12.18 -2.42
C ASP A 165 -20.00 -12.22 -3.90
N TYR A 166 -19.13 -12.78 -4.75
CA TYR A 166 -19.42 -13.01 -6.16
C TYR A 166 -20.66 -13.89 -6.37
N GLY A 167 -20.80 -14.98 -5.61
CA GLY A 167 -21.96 -15.85 -5.65
C GLY A 167 -23.25 -15.15 -5.20
N VAL A 168 -23.18 -14.30 -4.16
CA VAL A 168 -24.33 -13.52 -3.69
C VAL A 168 -24.75 -12.44 -4.71
N VAL A 169 -23.79 -11.80 -5.39
CA VAL A 169 -24.07 -10.84 -6.48
C VAL A 169 -24.73 -11.54 -7.67
N ILE A 170 -24.21 -12.70 -8.09
CA ILE A 170 -24.79 -13.51 -9.18
C ILE A 170 -26.18 -14.02 -8.79
N PHE A 171 -26.37 -14.47 -7.55
CA PHE A 171 -27.67 -14.85 -7.01
C PHE A 171 -28.68 -13.70 -7.11
N LEU A 172 -28.35 -12.52 -6.57
CA LEU A 172 -29.25 -11.35 -6.56
C LEU A 172 -29.61 -10.91 -7.99
N LEU A 173 -28.62 -10.83 -8.89
CA LEU A 173 -28.84 -10.46 -10.29
C LEU A 173 -29.71 -11.50 -11.02
N THR A 174 -29.42 -12.79 -10.84
CA THR A 174 -30.18 -13.87 -11.48
C THR A 174 -31.61 -13.94 -10.95
N PHE A 175 -31.79 -13.84 -9.63
CA PHE A 175 -33.09 -13.90 -8.96
C PHE A 175 -34.00 -12.76 -9.40
N ASN A 176 -33.50 -11.52 -9.36
CA ASN A 176 -34.28 -10.35 -9.78
C ASN A 176 -34.64 -10.43 -11.27
N LEU A 177 -33.70 -10.88 -12.11
CA LEU A 177 -33.92 -10.97 -13.55
C LEU A 177 -34.95 -12.06 -13.92
N ILE A 178 -34.85 -13.26 -13.33
CA ILE A 178 -35.84 -14.33 -13.55
C ILE A 178 -37.22 -13.92 -12.99
N THR A 179 -37.27 -13.39 -11.76
CA THR A 179 -38.54 -13.04 -11.09
C THR A 179 -39.26 -11.88 -11.76
N VAL A 180 -38.54 -10.88 -12.30
CA VAL A 180 -39.16 -9.79 -13.09
C VAL A 180 -39.57 -10.26 -14.48
N SER A 181 -38.79 -11.12 -15.15
CA SER A 181 -39.19 -11.74 -16.43
C SER A 181 -40.42 -12.64 -16.28
N SER A 182 -40.57 -13.32 -15.13
CA SER A 182 -41.72 -14.17 -14.76
C SER A 182 -43.07 -13.46 -14.86
N PHE A 183 -43.10 -12.15 -14.59
CA PHE A 183 -44.31 -11.35 -14.71
C PHE A 183 -44.79 -11.18 -16.17
N ARG A 184 -43.89 -11.33 -17.15
CA ARG A 184 -44.18 -11.13 -18.59
C ARG A 184 -44.17 -12.40 -19.43
N VAL A 185 -43.57 -13.50 -18.95
CA VAL A 185 -43.38 -14.74 -19.71
C VAL A 185 -43.69 -15.94 -18.84
N GLU A 186 -44.66 -16.75 -19.24
CA GLU A 186 -45.20 -17.86 -18.43
C GLU A 186 -44.22 -19.05 -18.28
N ASN A 187 -43.24 -19.19 -19.19
CA ASN A 187 -42.31 -20.32 -19.24
C ASN A 187 -40.99 -20.08 -18.47
N VAL A 188 -41.10 -19.67 -17.20
CA VAL A 188 -39.98 -19.34 -16.29
C VAL A 188 -38.99 -20.50 -16.15
N LEU A 189 -39.50 -21.73 -16.04
CA LEU A 189 -38.69 -22.94 -15.88
C LEU A 189 -37.76 -23.18 -17.07
N LYS A 190 -38.25 -22.92 -18.30
CA LYS A 190 -37.45 -23.04 -19.53
C LYS A 190 -36.30 -22.01 -19.53
N ILE A 191 -36.61 -20.76 -19.23
CA ILE A 191 -35.62 -19.66 -19.14
C ILE A 191 -34.54 -19.95 -18.06
N ALA A 192 -34.94 -20.48 -16.91
CA ALA A 192 -34.03 -20.85 -15.84
C ALA A 192 -33.13 -22.04 -16.22
N HIS A 193 -33.70 -23.08 -16.83
CA HIS A 193 -32.96 -24.25 -17.31
C HIS A 193 -31.94 -23.89 -18.38
N GLU A 194 -32.33 -23.12 -19.39
CA GLU A 194 -31.45 -22.63 -20.47
C GLU A 194 -30.27 -21.83 -19.90
N ARG A 195 -30.51 -20.94 -18.94
CA ARG A 195 -29.43 -20.20 -18.24
C ARG A 195 -28.45 -21.11 -17.52
N ILE A 196 -28.95 -22.08 -16.75
CA ILE A 196 -28.10 -23.02 -16.01
C ILE A 196 -27.24 -23.83 -17.00
N TYR A 197 -27.83 -24.26 -18.12
CA TYR A 197 -27.13 -24.99 -19.18
C TYR A 197 -26.03 -24.15 -19.86
N MET A 198 -26.32 -22.89 -20.24
CA MET A 198 -25.31 -22.00 -20.83
C MET A 198 -24.17 -21.65 -19.87
N ILE A 199 -24.48 -21.47 -18.58
CA ILE A 199 -23.47 -21.24 -17.54
C ILE A 199 -22.64 -22.50 -17.31
N ALA A 200 -23.24 -23.70 -17.33
CA ALA A 200 -22.53 -24.96 -17.22
C ALA A 200 -21.55 -25.18 -18.39
N ILE A 201 -21.96 -24.88 -19.63
CA ILE A 201 -21.07 -24.91 -20.81
C ILE A 201 -19.92 -23.90 -20.65
N GLY A 202 -20.23 -22.65 -20.30
CA GLY A 202 -19.22 -21.60 -20.11
C GLY A 202 -18.21 -21.96 -19.01
N CYS A 203 -18.67 -22.42 -17.85
CA CYS A 203 -17.82 -22.90 -16.76
C CYS A 203 -17.01 -24.14 -17.19
N GLY A 204 -17.61 -25.10 -17.91
CA GLY A 204 -16.92 -26.28 -18.41
C GLY A 204 -15.74 -25.95 -19.32
N ILE A 205 -15.93 -24.99 -20.23
CA ILE A 205 -14.86 -24.48 -21.12
C ILE A 205 -13.77 -23.76 -20.31
N CYS A 206 -14.14 -22.95 -19.32
CA CYS A 206 -13.17 -22.30 -18.43
C CYS A 206 -12.32 -23.33 -17.67
N LEU A 207 -12.95 -24.37 -17.11
CA LEU A 207 -12.26 -25.41 -16.36
C LEU A 207 -11.35 -26.27 -17.26
N LEU A 208 -11.79 -26.60 -18.48
CA LEU A 208 -10.98 -27.29 -19.48
C LEU A 208 -9.69 -26.51 -19.77
N MET A 209 -9.82 -25.21 -20.04
CA MET A 209 -8.69 -24.34 -20.39
C MET A 209 -7.79 -24.01 -19.19
N SER A 210 -8.35 -23.87 -17.99
CA SER A 210 -7.56 -23.59 -16.78
C SER A 210 -6.84 -24.83 -16.21
N LEU A 211 -7.41 -26.04 -16.35
CA LEU A 211 -6.85 -27.25 -15.76
C LEU A 211 -5.99 -28.10 -16.72
N LEU A 212 -6.32 -28.16 -18.02
CA LEU A 212 -5.60 -29.03 -18.96
C LEU A 212 -4.54 -28.29 -19.79
N VAL A 213 -4.82 -27.06 -20.21
CA VAL A 213 -3.88 -26.25 -21.00
C VAL A 213 -2.98 -25.49 -20.04
N PHE A 214 -1.72 -25.92 -19.85
CA PHE A 214 -0.71 -25.25 -19.01
C PHE A 214 -1.26 -24.67 -17.68
N PRO A 215 -1.71 -25.52 -16.73
CA PRO A 215 -2.36 -25.06 -15.52
C PRO A 215 -1.43 -24.18 -14.66
N ASN A 216 -1.99 -23.11 -14.09
CA ASN A 216 -1.28 -22.15 -13.25
C ASN A 216 -1.91 -22.21 -11.85
N TRP A 217 -1.12 -22.68 -10.88
CA TRP A 217 -1.60 -23.05 -9.54
C TRP A 217 -1.27 -21.95 -8.54
N SER A 218 -2.29 -21.50 -7.80
CA SER A 218 -2.14 -20.47 -6.77
C SER A 218 -1.36 -20.97 -5.54
N GLY A 219 -1.40 -22.27 -5.25
CA GLY A 219 -0.54 -22.88 -4.22
C GLY A 219 0.96 -22.82 -4.57
N GLU A 220 1.31 -22.96 -5.84
CA GLU A 220 2.69 -22.83 -6.33
C GLU A 220 3.15 -21.37 -6.29
N GLU A 221 2.30 -20.44 -6.72
CA GLU A 221 2.58 -19.00 -6.68
C GLU A 221 2.78 -18.48 -5.25
N LEU A 222 1.99 -18.96 -4.28
CA LEU A 222 2.16 -18.66 -2.86
C LEU A 222 3.49 -19.20 -2.31
N HIS A 223 3.91 -20.38 -2.76
CA HIS A 223 5.16 -21.02 -2.38
C HIS A 223 6.39 -20.26 -2.93
N ASP A 224 6.41 -20.00 -4.24
CA ASP A 224 7.44 -19.19 -4.93
C ASP A 224 7.57 -17.80 -4.26
N SER A 225 6.43 -17.14 -4.01
CA SER A 225 6.34 -15.83 -3.35
C SER A 225 6.91 -15.84 -1.93
N THR A 226 6.70 -16.93 -1.18
CA THR A 226 7.21 -17.07 0.21
C THR A 226 8.73 -17.20 0.23
N ALA A 227 9.31 -18.02 -0.65
CA ALA A 227 10.77 -18.12 -0.78
C ALA A 227 11.41 -16.79 -1.22
N PHE A 228 10.83 -16.11 -2.20
CA PHE A 228 11.30 -14.78 -2.64
C PHE A 228 11.25 -13.73 -1.53
N LYS A 229 10.22 -13.75 -0.67
CA LYS A 229 10.09 -12.85 0.49
C LYS A 229 11.18 -13.09 1.54
N LEU A 230 11.54 -14.35 1.82
CA LEU A 230 12.67 -14.71 2.70
C LEU A 230 14.01 -14.22 2.12
N GLU A 231 14.27 -14.45 0.84
CA GLU A 231 15.46 -13.98 0.13
C GLU A 231 15.55 -12.44 0.12
N GLY A 232 14.42 -11.75 -0.07
CA GLY A 232 14.32 -10.29 -0.01
C GLY A 232 14.74 -9.73 1.35
N LEU A 233 14.22 -10.31 2.44
CA LEU A 233 14.60 -9.92 3.81
C LEU A 233 16.08 -10.18 4.11
N ALA A 234 16.63 -11.32 3.69
CA ALA A 234 18.04 -11.67 3.87
C ALA A 234 18.96 -10.60 3.25
N LYS A 235 18.67 -10.21 2.00
CA LYS A 235 19.41 -9.18 1.27
C LYS A 235 19.23 -7.79 1.90
N SER A 236 18.01 -7.42 2.28
CA SER A 236 17.74 -6.13 2.95
C SER A 236 18.51 -5.99 4.28
N ILE A 237 18.55 -7.02 5.12
CA ILE A 237 19.29 -6.96 6.40
C ILE A 237 20.78 -6.79 6.14
N GLN A 238 21.37 -7.60 5.25
CA GLN A 238 22.81 -7.56 5.01
C GLN A 238 23.24 -6.23 4.37
N ALA A 239 22.48 -5.72 3.41
CA ALA A 239 22.71 -4.39 2.84
C ALA A 239 22.55 -3.29 3.91
N CYS A 240 21.48 -3.33 4.71
CA CYS A 240 21.23 -2.33 5.75
C CYS A 240 22.36 -2.22 6.79
N VAL A 241 22.98 -3.34 7.17
CA VAL A 241 24.09 -3.34 8.12
C VAL A 241 25.39 -2.91 7.46
N ASN A 242 25.67 -3.38 6.24
CA ASN A 242 26.86 -2.95 5.49
C ASN A 242 26.86 -1.43 5.24
N ASP A 243 25.72 -0.86 4.87
CA ASP A 243 25.57 0.58 4.61
C ASP A 243 25.73 1.39 5.92
N TYR A 244 25.30 0.85 7.06
CA TYR A 244 25.44 1.52 8.36
C TYR A 244 26.91 1.64 8.79
N PHE A 245 27.73 0.63 8.47
CA PHE A 245 29.16 0.61 8.79
C PHE A 245 30.07 1.05 7.62
N SER A 246 29.49 1.54 6.53
CA SER A 246 30.24 2.10 5.41
C SER A 246 30.80 3.49 5.74
N GLU A 247 31.99 3.77 5.22
CA GLU A 247 32.72 5.03 5.43
C GLU A 247 32.61 5.99 4.23
N GLU A 248 31.97 5.55 3.15
CA GLU A 248 31.61 6.42 2.05
C GLU A 248 30.47 7.36 2.50
N GLU A 249 30.68 8.68 2.34
CA GLU A 249 29.56 9.62 2.23
C GLU A 249 28.58 9.08 1.16
N PRO A 250 27.25 9.17 1.36
CA PRO A 250 26.30 8.67 0.38
C PRO A 250 26.57 9.36 -0.96
N LYS A 251 27.10 8.61 -1.92
CA LYS A 251 27.34 9.10 -3.29
C LYS A 251 26.01 9.64 -3.80
N ALA A 252 25.93 10.96 -3.98
CA ALA A 252 24.76 11.61 -4.53
C ALA A 252 24.38 10.87 -5.82
N ALA A 253 23.23 10.19 -5.80
CA ALA A 253 22.88 9.24 -6.82
C ALA A 253 22.68 9.99 -8.14
N ASN A 254 23.68 9.91 -9.02
CA ASN A 254 23.62 10.50 -10.35
C ASN A 254 22.34 10.00 -11.03
N GLY A 255 21.47 10.95 -11.41
CA GLY A 255 20.04 10.71 -11.50
C GLY A 255 19.61 9.59 -12.45
N GLU A 256 19.33 8.42 -11.88
CA GLU A 256 18.37 7.45 -12.41
C GLU A 256 17.58 6.86 -11.23
N SER A 257 16.25 6.93 -11.32
CA SER A 257 15.29 6.58 -10.27
C SER A 257 15.21 5.07 -10.06
N LEU A 258 16.19 4.50 -9.36
CA LEU A 258 16.17 3.12 -8.89
C LEU A 258 15.61 3.09 -7.46
N GLU A 259 14.50 2.39 -7.22
CA GLU A 259 14.02 2.14 -5.85
C GLU A 259 15.17 1.54 -5.02
N ASP A 260 15.38 2.10 -3.82
CA ASP A 260 16.34 1.62 -2.83
C ASP A 260 16.21 0.09 -2.67
N PRO A 261 17.28 -0.70 -2.95
CA PRO A 261 17.21 -2.15 -2.93
C PRO A 261 16.86 -2.71 -1.54
N ILE A 262 17.20 -1.98 -0.46
CA ILE A 262 16.82 -2.35 0.91
C ILE A 262 15.31 -2.22 1.06
N TYR A 263 14.73 -1.08 0.65
CA TYR A 263 13.28 -0.84 0.67
C TYR A 263 12.52 -1.89 -0.13
N LYS A 264 12.98 -2.19 -1.36
CA LYS A 264 12.34 -3.17 -2.23
C LYS A 264 12.25 -4.57 -1.62
N GLY A 265 13.28 -5.01 -0.89
CA GLY A 265 13.34 -6.36 -0.31
C GLY A 265 12.31 -6.59 0.82
N TYR A 266 12.08 -5.63 1.71
CA TYR A 266 11.05 -5.78 2.76
C TYR A 266 9.66 -5.28 2.35
N LYS A 267 9.52 -4.33 1.41
CA LYS A 267 8.22 -3.86 0.89
C LYS A 267 7.35 -5.02 0.41
N ALA A 268 7.94 -5.94 -0.35
CA ALA A 268 7.27 -7.13 -0.85
C ALA A 268 6.68 -8.03 0.25
N VAL A 269 7.20 -7.97 1.49
CA VAL A 269 6.67 -8.67 2.66
C VAL A 269 5.54 -7.88 3.31
N LEU A 270 5.70 -6.57 3.50
CA LEU A 270 4.70 -5.74 4.18
C LEU A 270 3.38 -5.70 3.41
N ASP A 271 3.46 -5.56 2.10
CA ASP A 271 2.30 -5.46 1.20
C ASP A 271 1.62 -6.83 0.95
N SER A 272 2.23 -7.96 1.37
CA SER A 272 1.78 -9.30 0.96
C SER A 272 0.52 -9.82 1.66
N LYS A 273 -0.03 -9.12 2.66
CA LYS A 273 -1.14 -9.66 3.48
C LYS A 273 -2.35 -10.07 2.62
N SER A 274 -2.81 -9.19 1.73
CA SER A 274 -4.00 -9.42 0.91
C SER A 274 -3.73 -10.43 -0.22
N THR A 275 -2.53 -10.44 -0.79
CA THR A 275 -2.12 -11.39 -1.84
C THR A 275 -1.95 -12.80 -1.27
N ASP A 276 -1.29 -12.95 -0.12
CA ASP A 276 -1.15 -14.24 0.56
C ASP A 276 -2.51 -14.82 0.98
N GLU A 277 -3.39 -14.00 1.57
CA GLU A 277 -4.74 -14.44 1.97
C GLU A 277 -5.62 -14.86 0.77
N THR A 278 -5.47 -14.21 -0.39
CA THR A 278 -6.26 -14.54 -1.59
C THR A 278 -5.68 -15.73 -2.34
N LEU A 279 -4.35 -15.84 -2.49
CA LEU A 279 -3.69 -17.04 -3.03
C LEU A 279 -3.98 -18.27 -2.17
N ALA A 280 -3.92 -18.16 -0.84
CA ALA A 280 -4.27 -19.26 0.06
C ALA A 280 -5.75 -19.67 -0.02
N MET A 281 -6.65 -18.70 -0.21
CA MET A 281 -8.06 -18.98 -0.48
C MET A 281 -8.21 -19.75 -1.80
N TYR A 282 -7.62 -19.29 -2.90
CA TYR A 282 -7.72 -19.98 -4.19
C TYR A 282 -7.07 -21.37 -4.16
N ALA A 283 -5.94 -21.54 -3.48
CA ALA A 283 -5.27 -22.83 -3.32
C ALA A 283 -6.15 -23.86 -2.59
N SER A 284 -7.06 -23.43 -1.71
CA SER A 284 -8.01 -24.32 -1.04
C SER A 284 -9.10 -24.89 -1.96
N TRP A 285 -9.35 -24.25 -3.12
CA TRP A 285 -10.28 -24.73 -4.15
C TRP A 285 -9.62 -25.63 -5.20
N GLU A 286 -8.28 -25.77 -5.19
CA GLU A 286 -7.56 -26.51 -6.22
C GLU A 286 -7.70 -28.03 -6.02
N PRO A 287 -8.01 -28.82 -7.08
CA PRO A 287 -8.13 -30.27 -6.96
C PRO A 287 -6.81 -30.90 -6.53
N ARG A 288 -6.84 -31.64 -5.41
CA ARG A 288 -5.68 -32.35 -4.81
C ARG A 288 -5.18 -33.56 -5.63
N HIS A 289 -5.33 -33.54 -6.95
CA HIS A 289 -5.25 -34.74 -7.78
C HIS A 289 -4.51 -34.53 -9.11
N SER A 290 -3.26 -34.10 -9.02
CA SER A 290 -2.26 -34.29 -10.09
C SER A 290 -1.17 -35.27 -9.62
N ARG A 291 -0.58 -36.01 -10.55
CA ARG A 291 0.38 -37.11 -10.30
C ARG A 291 1.72 -36.69 -9.65
N TYR A 292 1.90 -35.39 -9.40
CA TYR A 292 3.09 -34.79 -8.78
C TYR A 292 2.74 -33.80 -7.65
N CYS A 293 1.54 -33.90 -7.05
CA CYS A 293 1.07 -32.93 -6.04
C CYS A 293 1.77 -33.06 -4.69
N TYR A 294 2.61 -32.07 -4.36
CA TYR A 294 2.99 -31.77 -2.97
C TYR A 294 1.76 -31.31 -2.15
N ARG A 295 1.82 -31.51 -0.84
CA ARG A 295 0.78 -31.04 0.08
C ARG A 295 1.02 -29.55 0.36
N PHE A 296 0.08 -28.68 -0.01
CA PHE A 296 0.15 -27.25 0.31
C PHE A 296 -0.70 -26.94 1.55
N PRO A 297 -0.11 -26.80 2.75
CA PRO A 297 -0.81 -26.30 3.93
C PRO A 297 -1.03 -24.78 3.81
N TRP A 298 -1.99 -24.36 2.99
CA TRP A 298 -2.22 -22.95 2.63
C TRP A 298 -2.39 -22.01 3.85
N GLN A 299 -3.01 -22.48 4.94
CA GLN A 299 -3.11 -21.69 6.19
C GLN A 299 -1.75 -21.45 6.85
N GLN A 300 -0.81 -22.40 6.76
CA GLN A 300 0.52 -22.28 7.33
C GLN A 300 1.36 -21.24 6.57
N TYR A 301 1.21 -21.16 5.24
CA TYR A 301 1.83 -20.09 4.45
C TYR A 301 1.32 -18.69 4.88
N VAL A 302 0.04 -18.54 5.21
CA VAL A 302 -0.52 -17.27 5.72
C VAL A 302 -0.01 -16.97 7.15
N LYS A 303 0.13 -17.99 8.01
CA LYS A 303 0.71 -17.88 9.37
C LYS A 303 2.18 -17.44 9.29
N LEU A 304 2.99 -18.12 8.49
CA LEU A 304 4.37 -17.72 8.17
C LEU A 304 4.44 -16.31 7.58
N GLY A 305 3.56 -15.96 6.63
CA GLY A 305 3.44 -14.60 6.08
C GLY A 305 3.05 -13.53 7.11
N ALA A 306 2.44 -13.89 8.24
CA ALA A 306 2.24 -12.98 9.36
C ALA A 306 3.52 -12.80 10.19
N VAL A 307 4.22 -13.89 10.52
CA VAL A 307 5.50 -13.83 11.26
C VAL A 307 6.57 -13.09 10.44
N LEU A 308 6.65 -13.33 9.13
CA LEU A 308 7.54 -12.58 8.22
C LEU A 308 7.24 -11.08 8.19
N ARG A 309 5.97 -10.66 8.28
CA ARG A 309 5.63 -9.22 8.41
C ARG A 309 6.06 -8.65 9.76
N HIS A 310 5.90 -9.40 10.85
CA HIS A 310 6.42 -8.99 12.16
C HIS A 310 7.96 -8.88 12.17
N PHE A 311 8.66 -9.80 11.52
CA PHE A 311 10.10 -9.72 11.30
C PHE A 311 10.47 -8.50 10.42
N GLY A 312 9.73 -8.29 9.32
CA GLY A 312 9.90 -7.17 8.40
C GLY A 312 9.77 -5.79 9.07
N TYR A 313 8.86 -5.61 10.04
CA TYR A 313 8.78 -4.36 10.81
C TYR A 313 10.08 -4.03 11.57
N THR A 314 10.81 -5.04 12.05
CA THR A 314 12.12 -4.82 12.70
C THR A 314 13.19 -4.43 11.67
N VAL A 315 13.14 -4.98 10.45
CA VAL A 315 14.01 -4.57 9.34
C VAL A 315 13.72 -3.13 8.88
N VAL A 316 12.45 -2.71 8.87
CA VAL A 316 12.06 -1.31 8.63
C VAL A 316 12.66 -0.38 9.68
N ALA A 317 12.59 -0.76 10.96
CA ALA A 317 13.18 0.02 12.04
C ALA A 317 14.72 0.09 11.93
N LEU A 318 15.38 -1.02 11.59
CA LEU A 318 16.83 -1.07 11.35
C LEU A 318 17.25 -0.15 10.19
N HIS A 319 16.48 -0.15 9.10
CA HIS A 319 16.67 0.78 7.99
C HIS A 319 16.37 2.23 8.40
N GLY A 320 15.43 2.46 9.31
CA GLY A 320 15.24 3.76 9.96
C GLY A 320 16.54 4.32 10.57
N CYS A 321 17.35 3.48 11.23
CA CYS A 321 18.64 3.85 11.80
C CYS A 321 19.72 4.25 10.77
N LEU A 322 19.55 3.94 9.48
CA LEU A 322 20.42 4.50 8.42
C LEU A 322 20.09 5.96 8.11
N LYS A 323 18.81 6.34 8.25
CA LYS A 323 18.25 7.63 7.84
C LYS A 323 18.11 8.63 8.99
N THR A 324 18.58 8.29 10.20
CA THR A 324 18.56 9.18 11.37
C THR A 324 19.56 10.33 11.23
N GLU A 325 19.11 11.56 11.48
CA GLU A 325 19.97 12.76 11.51
C GLU A 325 21.05 12.70 12.59
N ILE A 326 20.81 12.00 13.70
CA ILE A 326 21.77 11.80 14.79
C ILE A 326 22.65 10.58 14.48
N GLN A 327 23.74 10.80 13.75
CA GLN A 327 24.70 9.74 13.45
C GLN A 327 25.59 9.39 14.65
N THR A 328 25.80 8.10 14.89
CA THR A 328 26.78 7.58 15.85
C THR A 328 28.21 8.03 15.52
N PRO A 329 29.05 8.39 16.51
CA PRO A 329 30.46 8.69 16.29
C PRO A 329 31.21 7.57 15.56
N ARG A 330 32.09 7.95 14.63
CA ARG A 330 32.88 7.01 13.80
C ARG A 330 33.73 6.04 14.64
N SER A 331 34.21 6.46 15.81
CA SER A 331 34.95 5.62 16.78
C SER A 331 34.10 4.47 17.32
N VAL A 332 32.87 4.74 17.73
CA VAL A 332 31.91 3.74 18.23
C VAL A 332 31.46 2.82 17.10
N ARG A 333 31.20 3.39 15.91
CA ARG A 333 30.86 2.63 14.69
C ARG A 333 31.98 1.65 14.30
N ALA A 334 33.24 2.07 14.33
CA ALA A 334 34.39 1.21 14.04
C ALA A 334 34.54 0.06 15.05
N LEU A 335 34.35 0.34 16.35
CA LEU A 335 34.50 -0.63 17.44
C LEU A 335 33.54 -1.83 17.33
N PHE A 336 32.30 -1.60 16.89
CA PHE A 336 31.26 -2.64 16.78
C PHE A 336 30.99 -3.13 15.36
N LYS A 337 31.81 -2.70 14.38
CA LYS A 337 31.64 -3.03 12.96
C LYS A 337 31.63 -4.53 12.70
N ASP A 338 32.70 -5.23 13.10
CA ASP A 338 32.86 -6.65 12.77
C ASP A 338 31.85 -7.55 13.51
N PRO A 339 31.53 -7.37 14.81
CA PRO A 339 30.47 -8.14 15.47
C PRO A 339 29.09 -7.95 14.83
N CYS A 340 28.69 -6.72 14.52
CA CYS A 340 27.39 -6.45 13.91
C CYS A 340 27.29 -6.99 12.47
N ILE A 341 28.35 -6.85 11.66
CA ILE A 341 28.41 -7.45 10.32
C ILE A 341 28.39 -8.98 10.41
N ARG A 342 29.07 -9.59 11.40
CA ARG A 342 29.02 -11.04 11.65
C ARG A 342 27.58 -11.48 11.90
N VAL A 343 26.88 -10.88 12.88
CA VAL A 343 25.47 -11.21 13.19
C VAL A 343 24.57 -11.06 11.96
N ALA A 344 24.66 -9.94 11.24
CA ALA A 344 23.85 -9.70 10.05
C ALA A 344 24.09 -10.72 8.93
N ARG A 345 25.33 -11.17 8.76
CA ARG A 345 25.71 -12.20 7.79
C ARG A 345 25.14 -13.58 8.18
N GLU A 346 25.22 -13.97 9.45
CA GLU A 346 24.67 -15.26 9.90
C GLU A 346 23.14 -15.27 9.84
N VAL A 347 22.46 -14.17 10.22
CA VAL A 347 21.00 -14.00 9.99
C VAL A 347 20.62 -14.08 8.51
N SER A 348 21.39 -13.41 7.63
CA SER A 348 21.17 -13.44 6.18
C SER A 348 21.32 -14.86 5.60
N LYS A 349 22.37 -15.60 6.01
CA LYS A 349 22.56 -17.01 5.63
C LYS A 349 21.39 -17.88 6.10
N ALA A 350 20.95 -17.74 7.35
CA ALA A 350 19.84 -18.50 7.90
C ALA A 350 18.55 -18.24 7.09
N LEU A 351 18.18 -16.98 6.85
CA LEU A 351 17.04 -16.64 5.98
C LEU A 351 17.20 -17.16 4.54
N MET A 352 18.42 -17.20 4.00
CA MET A 352 18.70 -17.75 2.68
C MET A 352 18.50 -19.28 2.65
N GLU A 353 18.96 -20.01 3.67
CA GLU A 353 18.72 -21.45 3.78
C GLU A 353 17.24 -21.77 4.03
N LEU A 354 16.50 -20.92 4.78
CA LEU A 354 15.05 -21.02 4.88
C LEU A 354 14.35 -20.78 3.52
N ALA A 355 14.82 -19.81 2.73
CA ALA A 355 14.32 -19.55 1.38
C ALA A 355 14.58 -20.75 0.44
N ASP A 356 15.78 -21.31 0.49
CA ASP A 356 16.20 -22.49 -0.25
C ASP A 356 15.43 -23.75 0.18
N SER A 357 15.22 -23.93 1.49
CA SER A 357 14.43 -24.99 2.12
C SER A 357 12.99 -25.01 1.58
N VAL A 358 12.34 -23.84 1.58
CA VAL A 358 11.02 -23.66 0.94
C VAL A 358 11.13 -23.95 -0.55
N SER A 359 11.92 -23.19 -1.31
CA SER A 359 12.02 -23.28 -2.79
C SER A 359 12.32 -24.69 -3.32
N LYS A 360 13.22 -25.42 -2.65
CA LYS A 360 13.64 -26.79 -3.02
C LYS A 360 12.77 -27.88 -2.36
N ARG A 361 11.86 -27.51 -1.46
CA ARG A 361 10.97 -28.41 -0.70
C ARG A 361 11.74 -29.47 0.09
N ARG A 362 12.85 -29.05 0.70
CA ARG A 362 13.71 -29.85 1.58
C ARG A 362 13.61 -29.35 3.02
N GLN A 363 13.96 -30.17 4.00
CA GLN A 363 14.12 -29.74 5.38
C GLN A 363 15.42 -28.93 5.54
N CYS A 364 15.44 -28.04 6.53
CA CYS A 364 16.60 -27.21 6.84
C CYS A 364 17.76 -28.04 7.40
N SER A 365 19.00 -27.57 7.24
CA SER A 365 20.15 -28.12 7.96
C SER A 365 20.28 -27.46 9.35
N PRO A 366 20.20 -28.21 10.46
CA PRO A 366 20.24 -27.62 11.80
C PRO A 366 21.58 -26.95 12.12
N GLU A 367 22.68 -27.47 11.57
CA GLU A 367 24.05 -26.96 11.72
C GLU A 367 24.23 -25.53 11.19
N VAL A 368 23.56 -25.19 10.08
CA VAL A 368 23.60 -23.84 9.49
C VAL A 368 22.72 -22.85 10.26
N LEU A 369 21.75 -23.36 11.02
CA LEU A 369 20.62 -22.58 11.53
C LEU A 369 20.84 -22.01 12.93
N SER A 370 21.53 -22.76 13.81
CA SER A 370 21.63 -22.43 15.24
C SER A 370 23.04 -22.08 15.71
N ASP A 371 24.04 -22.94 15.44
CA ASP A 371 25.31 -22.90 16.18
C ASP A 371 26.14 -21.63 15.88
N HIS A 372 26.32 -21.30 14.59
CA HIS A 372 27.05 -20.10 14.18
C HIS A 372 26.32 -18.79 14.51
N LEU A 373 24.99 -18.82 14.63
CA LEU A 373 24.17 -17.66 14.99
C LEU A 373 24.32 -17.34 16.48
N HIS A 374 24.27 -18.36 17.35
CA HIS A 374 24.50 -18.21 18.78
C HIS A 374 25.93 -17.74 19.08
N GLU A 375 26.93 -18.26 18.38
CA GLU A 375 28.33 -17.81 18.48
C GLU A 375 28.47 -16.32 18.12
N ALA A 376 27.89 -15.89 16.99
CA ALA A 376 27.93 -14.48 16.56
C ALA A 376 27.20 -13.54 17.54
N LEU A 377 26.11 -14.00 18.18
CA LEU A 377 25.39 -13.22 19.19
C LEU A 377 26.19 -13.12 20.50
N GLN A 378 26.90 -14.17 20.90
CA GLN A 378 27.79 -14.16 22.07
C GLN A 378 29.00 -13.24 21.87
N ASP A 379 29.58 -13.17 20.67
CA ASP A 379 30.61 -12.20 20.31
C ASP A 379 30.10 -10.76 20.48
N LEU A 380 28.87 -10.47 20.03
CA LEU A 380 28.27 -9.14 20.16
C LEU A 380 27.98 -8.77 21.63
N ASP A 381 27.42 -9.68 22.44
CA ASP A 381 27.23 -9.45 23.89
C ASP A 381 28.58 -9.25 24.60
N THR A 382 29.60 -10.02 24.23
CA THR A 382 30.97 -9.89 24.77
C THR A 382 31.60 -8.54 24.40
N ALA A 383 31.46 -8.10 23.15
CA ALA A 383 31.91 -6.79 22.70
C ALA A 383 31.20 -5.66 23.46
N LEU A 384 29.88 -5.73 23.62
CA LEU A 384 29.08 -4.75 24.38
C LEU A 384 29.49 -4.70 25.86
N ARG A 385 29.71 -5.87 26.49
CA ARG A 385 30.18 -5.97 27.89
C ARG A 385 31.60 -5.49 28.11
N SER A 386 32.46 -5.55 27.09
CA SER A 386 33.86 -5.09 27.20
C SER A 386 33.99 -3.58 27.41
N GLN A 387 32.96 -2.81 27.03
CA GLN A 387 32.97 -1.34 27.00
C GLN A 387 31.82 -0.72 27.83
N PRO A 388 31.68 -1.06 29.14
CA PRO A 388 30.53 -0.65 29.93
C PRO A 388 30.42 0.88 30.09
N LYS A 389 31.55 1.59 30.11
CA LYS A 389 31.62 3.06 30.25
C LYS A 389 30.89 3.82 29.15
N LEU A 390 30.69 3.19 27.99
CA LEU A 390 30.05 3.80 26.82
C LEU A 390 28.51 3.77 26.89
N PHE A 391 27.95 2.90 27.73
CA PHE A 391 26.49 2.72 27.92
C PHE A 391 26.03 2.80 29.38
N LEU A 392 26.97 2.87 30.34
CA LEU A 392 26.73 3.04 31.77
C LEU A 392 27.67 4.13 32.27
N GLY A 393 27.10 5.27 32.66
CA GLY A 393 27.87 6.43 33.11
C GLY A 393 28.74 6.15 34.36
N PRO A 394 29.64 7.07 34.75
CA PRO A 394 30.78 6.78 35.64
C PRO A 394 30.47 6.22 37.04
N ASN A 395 29.22 6.29 37.51
CA ASN A 395 28.81 5.90 38.86
C ASN A 395 28.16 4.50 38.91
N ALA A 396 28.91 3.47 38.50
CA ALA A 396 28.51 2.09 38.68
C ALA A 396 28.83 1.60 40.10
N ASN A 397 27.95 1.91 41.06
CA ASN A 397 27.98 1.29 42.39
C ASN A 397 26.56 1.02 42.92
N SER A 398 25.78 0.23 42.15
CA SER A 398 24.69 -0.61 42.68
C SER A 398 24.22 -1.61 41.62
N ASN A 399 24.45 -2.89 41.91
CA ASN A 399 23.67 -4.07 41.53
C ASN A 399 23.09 -4.17 40.11
N THR A 400 23.71 -5.09 39.34
CA THR A 400 23.06 -6.05 38.45
C THR A 400 21.54 -6.24 38.69
N ASN A 401 20.73 -6.05 37.63
CA ASN A 401 19.57 -6.90 37.26
C ASN A 401 18.68 -6.34 36.13
N MET A 402 18.95 -5.16 35.54
CA MET A 402 18.10 -4.60 34.47
C MET A 402 17.96 -5.49 33.23
N LEU A 403 19.07 -6.05 32.74
CA LEU A 403 19.09 -6.82 31.49
C LEU A 403 18.41 -8.20 31.65
N ALA A 404 18.55 -8.82 32.82
CA ALA A 404 17.80 -10.02 33.19
C ALA A 404 16.29 -9.74 33.35
N LEU A 405 15.91 -8.55 33.83
CA LEU A 405 14.51 -8.14 33.94
C LEU A 405 13.88 -7.89 32.56
N ALA A 406 14.61 -7.27 31.63
CA ALA A 406 14.18 -7.09 30.24
C ALA A 406 13.99 -8.43 29.52
N ALA A 407 14.95 -9.37 29.66
CA ALA A 407 14.84 -10.72 29.12
C ALA A 407 13.66 -11.51 29.74
N ALA A 408 13.37 -11.32 31.03
CA ALA A 408 12.22 -11.93 31.70
C ALA A 408 10.87 -11.32 31.23
N GLN A 409 10.82 -10.01 30.99
CA GLN A 409 9.64 -9.33 30.47
C GLN A 409 9.34 -9.70 29.00
N ALA A 410 10.36 -9.92 28.17
CA ALA A 410 10.20 -10.44 26.82
C ALA A 410 9.56 -11.85 26.84
N ARG A 411 10.07 -12.75 27.69
CA ARG A 411 9.54 -14.13 27.82
C ARG A 411 8.09 -14.19 28.33
N GLN A 412 7.63 -13.26 29.16
CA GLN A 412 6.25 -13.27 29.66
C GLN A 412 5.19 -12.74 28.68
N LYS A 413 5.59 -12.02 27.62
CA LYS A 413 4.63 -11.36 26.71
C LYS A 413 4.19 -12.20 25.51
N SER A 414 4.82 -13.36 25.28
CA SER A 414 4.53 -14.25 24.14
C SER A 414 3.46 -15.31 24.43
N GLY A 415 2.77 -15.25 25.58
CA GLY A 415 1.99 -16.38 26.11
C GLY A 415 0.64 -16.04 26.73
N LYS A 416 -0.21 -15.28 26.04
CA LYS A 416 -1.66 -15.25 26.33
C LYS A 416 -2.50 -14.58 25.22
N ASP A 417 -3.09 -15.42 24.36
CA ASP A 417 -4.41 -15.16 23.78
C ASP A 417 -5.03 -16.47 23.24
N PHE A 418 -5.45 -17.34 24.17
CA PHE A 418 -6.50 -18.33 23.97
C PHE A 418 -7.19 -18.56 25.31
N GLY A 419 -8.49 -18.29 25.38
CA GLY A 419 -9.24 -18.32 26.65
C GLY A 419 -9.89 -19.68 26.93
N ILE A 420 -10.00 -20.02 28.22
CA ILE A 420 -11.07 -20.81 28.85
C ILE A 420 -11.04 -20.50 30.37
N SER A 421 -12.21 -20.56 31.01
CA SER A 421 -12.44 -20.17 32.42
C SER A 421 -12.36 -21.37 33.38
N LEU A 422 -11.70 -21.24 34.54
CA LEU A 422 -12.30 -21.37 35.89
C LEU A 422 -11.31 -21.45 37.07
N SER A 423 -11.67 -20.73 38.15
CA SER A 423 -11.45 -21.00 39.59
C SER A 423 -10.06 -21.37 40.17
N SER A 424 -9.59 -20.55 41.13
CA SER A 424 -9.61 -20.85 42.59
C SER A 424 -8.31 -20.51 43.37
N VAL A 425 -8.49 -19.74 44.47
CA VAL A 425 -7.69 -19.72 45.72
C VAL A 425 -6.28 -19.06 45.74
N LYS A 426 -6.19 -17.97 46.54
CA LYS A 426 -5.15 -17.54 47.53
C LYS A 426 -3.66 -17.87 47.26
N THR A 427 -2.66 -17.03 47.52
CA THR A 427 -2.51 -15.74 48.25
C THR A 427 -1.14 -15.12 47.81
N ASP A 428 -0.73 -13.89 48.15
CA ASP A 428 -1.27 -12.87 49.06
C ASP A 428 -1.02 -11.44 48.54
N THR A 429 -1.25 -10.41 49.37
CA THR A 429 -1.19 -8.98 49.02
C THR A 429 -0.53 -8.14 50.12
N SER A 430 0.74 -7.74 49.96
CA SER A 430 1.41 -6.85 50.94
C SER A 430 2.58 -6.01 50.39
N ALA A 431 2.47 -5.45 49.17
CA ALA A 431 3.48 -4.52 48.62
C ALA A 431 2.91 -3.28 47.90
N LEU A 432 1.59 -3.13 47.80
CA LEU A 432 0.95 -2.11 46.94
C LEU A 432 0.29 -0.93 47.70
N LEU A 433 0.37 -0.90 49.04
CA LEU A 433 -0.30 0.12 49.86
C LEU A 433 0.61 1.21 50.45
N GLU A 434 1.92 1.07 50.39
CA GLU A 434 2.83 2.01 51.07
C GLU A 434 3.18 3.27 50.27
N TRP A 435 3.02 3.25 48.93
CA TRP A 435 3.43 4.37 48.06
C TRP A 435 2.34 5.40 47.72
N ARG A 436 1.12 5.27 48.30
CA ARG A 436 -0.03 6.13 47.95
C ARG A 436 -0.36 7.22 48.98
N SER A 437 0.29 7.26 50.14
CA SER A 437 -0.08 8.15 51.26
C SER A 437 0.66 9.50 51.33
N LYS A 438 1.52 9.85 50.36
CA LYS A 438 2.46 11.00 50.50
C LYS A 438 2.47 12.05 49.38
N ARG A 439 1.35 12.26 48.66
CA ARG A 439 1.15 13.39 47.73
C ARG A 439 -0.29 13.94 47.76
N ALA A 440 -0.77 14.30 48.95
CA ALA A 440 -2.06 14.98 49.15
C ALA A 440 -2.04 15.91 50.36
N SER A 441 -1.11 16.87 50.38
CA SER A 441 -1.20 18.08 51.21
C SER A 441 -0.29 19.17 50.62
N GLU A 442 -0.54 20.42 51.01
CA GLU A 442 0.28 21.62 50.76
C GLU A 442 0.31 22.16 49.31
N GLN A 443 -0.75 22.88 48.97
CA GLN A 443 -0.72 23.95 47.97
C GLN A 443 -1.50 25.17 48.49
N SER A 444 -0.82 26.22 48.99
CA SER A 444 -1.30 27.62 48.91
C SER A 444 -0.27 28.67 49.33
N LYS A 445 -0.18 29.75 48.54
CA LYS A 445 0.36 31.11 48.82
C LYS A 445 1.88 31.29 49.03
N GLU A 446 2.53 32.04 48.14
CA GLU A 446 2.60 33.52 48.17
C GLU A 446 3.01 34.04 46.77
N ASN A 447 2.66 35.28 46.41
CA ASN A 447 3.09 35.95 45.17
C ASN A 447 4.11 37.05 45.52
N ASP A 448 5.29 37.10 44.88
CA ASP A 448 5.85 38.41 44.51
C ASP A 448 6.93 38.37 43.39
N ARG A 449 7.35 39.58 43.01
CA ARG A 449 7.95 40.05 41.74
C ARG A 449 9.41 39.70 41.42
N LYS A 450 9.61 39.45 40.11
CA LYS A 450 10.67 39.94 39.20
C LYS A 450 12.09 39.30 39.20
N VAL A 451 12.66 39.38 37.99
CA VAL A 451 14.07 39.21 37.56
C VAL A 451 14.62 37.78 37.47
N LEU A 452 14.48 37.18 36.29
CA LEU A 452 15.42 36.15 35.81
C LEU A 452 16.72 36.84 35.37
N ARG A 453 17.81 36.66 36.12
CA ARG A 453 19.19 36.84 35.62
C ARG A 453 19.78 35.47 35.26
N PRO A 454 20.62 35.37 34.22
CA PRO A 454 21.04 34.09 33.68
C PRO A 454 22.18 33.47 34.51
N THR A 455 21.97 32.25 35.01
CA THR A 455 23.02 31.39 35.57
C THR A 455 23.31 30.23 34.63
N LEU A 456 24.04 30.53 33.55
CA LEU A 456 24.69 29.52 32.72
C LEU A 456 26.10 29.28 33.28
N SER A 457 26.34 28.16 33.98
CA SER A 457 27.64 27.45 34.05
C SER A 457 27.62 26.32 35.10
N LYS A 458 28.50 25.31 34.91
CA LYS A 458 28.92 24.25 35.87
C LYS A 458 28.05 22.99 36.11
N ILE A 459 27.22 22.54 35.16
CA ILE A 459 26.86 21.09 35.05
C ILE A 459 27.00 20.58 33.60
N ALA A 460 27.81 21.23 32.77
CA ALA A 460 28.22 20.71 31.47
C ALA A 460 29.67 20.22 31.55
N ILE A 461 29.94 19.04 30.96
CA ILE A 461 31.22 18.53 30.37
C ILE A 461 31.37 16.98 30.49
N THR A 462 30.55 16.25 31.25
CA THR A 462 30.66 14.76 31.37
C THR A 462 29.50 13.93 30.78
N SER A 463 28.56 14.54 30.06
CA SER A 463 27.33 13.86 29.60
C SER A 463 27.24 13.62 28.08
N LEU A 464 28.26 13.99 27.29
CA LEU A 464 28.19 13.95 25.82
C LEU A 464 28.22 12.51 25.26
N GLU A 465 29.13 11.68 25.79
CA GLU A 465 29.39 10.31 25.32
C GLU A 465 28.13 9.41 25.38
N PHE A 466 27.30 9.58 26.41
CA PHE A 466 26.07 8.78 26.57
C PHE A 466 24.98 9.18 25.56
N SER A 467 24.82 10.46 25.24
CA SER A 467 23.87 10.90 24.20
C SER A 467 24.27 10.46 22.79
N GLU A 468 25.56 10.34 22.53
CA GLU A 468 26.12 9.93 21.24
C GLU A 468 26.05 8.42 21.00
N ALA A 469 26.00 7.61 22.08
CA ALA A 469 25.86 6.16 22.01
C ALA A 469 24.42 5.67 21.78
N LEU A 470 23.39 6.49 22.05
CA LEU A 470 21.97 6.09 21.95
C LEU A 470 21.53 5.59 20.57
N PRO A 471 21.88 6.23 19.42
CA PRO A 471 21.47 5.73 18.10
C PRO A 471 22.07 4.35 17.78
N PHE A 472 23.29 4.09 18.28
CA PHE A 472 23.92 2.78 18.14
C PHE A 472 23.30 1.73 19.08
N ALA A 473 22.97 2.11 20.32
CA ALA A 473 22.26 1.22 21.24
C ALA A 473 20.91 0.77 20.66
N ALA A 474 20.18 1.69 20.00
CA ALA A 474 18.95 1.36 19.27
C ALA A 474 19.21 0.39 18.10
N PHE A 475 20.21 0.67 17.25
CA PHE A 475 20.60 -0.20 16.14
C PHE A 475 21.02 -1.61 16.60
N ALA A 476 21.88 -1.71 17.61
CA ALA A 476 22.32 -2.99 18.18
C ALA A 476 21.15 -3.76 18.83
N SER A 477 20.25 -3.07 19.54
CA SER A 477 19.03 -3.67 20.09
C SER A 477 18.12 -4.23 18.99
N LEU A 478 18.00 -3.54 17.85
CA LEU A 478 17.24 -4.03 16.70
C LEU A 478 17.89 -5.25 16.03
N LEU A 479 19.22 -5.35 16.00
CA LEU A 479 19.91 -6.57 15.54
C LEU A 479 19.66 -7.76 16.47
N VAL A 480 19.68 -7.56 17.80
CA VAL A 480 19.35 -8.61 18.78
C VAL A 480 17.87 -9.02 18.65
N GLU A 481 16.95 -8.07 18.46
CA GLU A 481 15.53 -8.33 18.21
C GLU A 481 15.30 -9.08 16.87
N ILE A 482 16.10 -8.81 15.84
CA ILE A 482 16.08 -9.57 14.57
C ILE A 482 16.48 -11.02 14.81
N VAL A 483 17.53 -11.28 15.59
CA VAL A 483 17.94 -12.66 15.94
C VAL A 483 16.82 -13.36 16.72
N ALA A 484 16.25 -12.73 17.75
CA ALA A 484 15.17 -13.31 18.54
C ALA A 484 13.87 -13.57 17.73
N ARG A 485 13.61 -12.80 16.67
CA ARG A 485 12.47 -13.05 15.76
C ARG A 485 12.78 -14.07 14.67
N LEU A 486 14.05 -14.34 14.37
CA LEU A 486 14.44 -15.36 13.40
C LEU A 486 14.04 -16.75 13.90
N ASP A 487 14.17 -17.02 15.20
CA ASP A 487 13.73 -18.28 15.83
C ASP A 487 12.24 -18.58 15.54
N LEU A 488 11.38 -17.55 15.60
CA LEU A 488 9.95 -17.68 15.27
C LEU A 488 9.73 -17.95 13.77
N VAL A 489 10.55 -17.38 12.88
CA VAL A 489 10.46 -17.66 11.44
C VAL A 489 10.93 -19.09 11.16
N ILE A 490 11.96 -19.57 11.86
CA ILE A 490 12.47 -20.95 11.79
C ILE A 490 11.37 -21.95 12.17
N GLU A 491 10.76 -21.79 13.35
CA GLU A 491 9.70 -22.69 13.86
C GLU A 491 8.52 -22.80 12.87
N GLU A 492 8.08 -21.67 12.29
CA GLU A 492 7.00 -21.65 11.31
C GLU A 492 7.38 -22.31 9.97
N VAL A 493 8.64 -22.21 9.52
CA VAL A 493 9.15 -22.86 8.30
C VAL A 493 9.35 -24.36 8.52
N GLU A 494 9.79 -24.79 9.70
CA GLU A 494 9.88 -26.20 10.07
C GLU A 494 8.48 -26.84 10.19
N GLU A 495 7.53 -26.16 10.84
CA GLU A 495 6.13 -26.61 10.88
C GLU A 495 5.53 -26.68 9.46
N LEU A 496 5.84 -25.70 8.60
CA LEU A 496 5.46 -25.71 7.19
C LEU A 496 6.02 -26.93 6.45
N GLY A 497 7.32 -27.20 6.56
CA GLY A 497 7.96 -28.34 5.91
C GLY A 497 7.40 -29.68 6.39
N ARG A 498 7.13 -29.81 7.70
CA ARG A 498 6.48 -30.97 8.32
C ARG A 498 5.06 -31.19 7.80
N LEU A 499 4.26 -30.13 7.67
CA LEU A 499 2.88 -30.20 7.16
C LEU A 499 2.81 -30.38 5.63
N ALA A 500 3.84 -29.94 4.90
CA ALA A 500 3.95 -30.08 3.45
C ALA A 500 4.64 -31.39 3.00
N HIS A 501 5.24 -32.13 3.92
CA HIS A 501 6.09 -33.31 3.68
C HIS A 501 7.31 -32.99 2.78
N PHE A 502 8.08 -31.98 3.17
CA PHE A 502 9.38 -31.68 2.55
C PHE A 502 10.36 -32.85 2.74
N LYS A 503 11.22 -33.08 1.73
CA LYS A 503 12.22 -34.15 1.74
C LYS A 503 13.23 -33.92 2.87
N GLU A 504 13.64 -34.98 3.57
CA GLU A 504 14.75 -34.94 4.52
C GLU A 504 16.05 -34.43 3.87
N PHE A 505 16.87 -33.75 4.67
CA PHE A 505 18.11 -33.13 4.23
C PHE A 505 19.21 -34.18 4.02
N GLU A 506 19.88 -34.17 2.86
CA GLU A 506 21.04 -35.02 2.57
C GLU A 506 22.33 -34.19 2.52
N PRO A 507 23.45 -34.59 3.17
CA PRO A 507 24.67 -33.76 3.27
C PRO A 507 25.30 -33.32 1.94
N GLY A 508 25.03 -34.03 0.83
CA GLY A 508 25.51 -33.64 -0.51
C GLY A 508 24.96 -32.29 -1.01
N ASP A 509 23.82 -31.85 -0.47
CA ASP A 509 23.16 -30.59 -0.84
C ASP A 509 23.89 -29.34 -0.32
N ALA A 510 24.68 -29.46 0.77
CA ALA A 510 25.39 -28.34 1.39
C ALA A 510 26.52 -27.77 0.50
N VAL A 511 27.18 -28.65 -0.27
CA VAL A 511 28.32 -28.31 -1.12
C VAL A 511 27.91 -27.34 -2.23
N VAL A 512 26.67 -27.46 -2.73
CA VAL A 512 26.13 -26.58 -3.79
C VAL A 512 25.83 -25.19 -3.23
N SER A 513 25.21 -25.08 -2.05
CA SER A 513 24.90 -23.78 -1.44
C SER A 513 26.17 -22.98 -1.12
N MET A 514 27.21 -23.61 -0.55
CA MET A 514 28.49 -22.90 -0.27
C MET A 514 29.22 -22.42 -1.54
N ALA A 515 29.15 -23.16 -2.65
CA ALA A 515 29.76 -22.73 -3.91
C ALA A 515 29.06 -21.50 -4.53
N CYS A 516 27.75 -21.35 -4.31
CA CYS A 516 26.99 -20.18 -4.74
C CYS A 516 27.35 -18.91 -3.95
N PHE A 517 27.70 -19.01 -2.66
CA PHE A 517 28.06 -17.84 -1.82
C PHE A 517 29.30 -17.07 -2.30
N PHE A 518 30.21 -17.70 -3.06
CA PHE A 518 31.40 -17.04 -3.62
C PHE A 518 31.21 -16.55 -5.07
N SER A 519 30.06 -16.82 -5.70
CA SER A 519 29.86 -16.67 -7.14
C SER A 519 28.79 -15.65 -7.48
N ASN A 520 29.01 -14.38 -7.13
CA ASN A 520 28.07 -13.30 -7.41
C ASN A 520 28.19 -12.81 -8.87
N SER A 521 27.73 -13.63 -9.83
CA SER A 521 27.39 -13.17 -11.19
C SER A 521 26.49 -14.17 -11.92
N LEU A 522 25.31 -13.69 -12.35
CA LEU A 522 24.47 -14.21 -13.45
C LEU A 522 24.38 -15.74 -13.65
N SER A 523 23.30 -16.35 -13.14
CA SER A 523 22.75 -17.55 -13.80
C SER A 523 21.23 -17.66 -13.64
N HIS A 524 20.51 -17.47 -14.74
CA HIS A 524 19.09 -17.81 -14.83
C HIS A 524 18.91 -19.33 -14.93
N SER A 525 18.29 -19.96 -13.94
CA SER A 525 17.75 -21.32 -14.10
C SER A 525 16.39 -21.30 -14.81
N CYS A 526 16.39 -20.81 -16.06
CA CYS A 526 15.22 -20.89 -16.93
C CYS A 526 15.28 -22.23 -17.70
N LYS A 527 14.26 -23.07 -17.53
CA LYS A 527 14.18 -24.39 -18.18
C LYS A 527 14.21 -24.22 -19.71
N LYS A 528 15.23 -24.78 -20.36
CA LYS A 528 15.48 -24.69 -21.81
C LYS A 528 14.26 -25.11 -22.62
N TRP A 529 13.71 -24.18 -23.41
CA TRP A 529 12.93 -24.44 -24.63
C TRP A 529 13.53 -23.62 -25.77
N PRO A 530 13.44 -24.08 -27.04
CA PRO A 530 14.33 -23.62 -28.09
C PRO A 530 14.02 -22.21 -28.58
N GLN A 531 14.99 -21.31 -28.46
CA GLN A 531 15.06 -20.09 -29.25
C GLN A 531 15.73 -20.41 -30.59
N ASN A 532 15.07 -20.07 -31.71
CA ASN A 532 15.69 -19.56 -32.95
C ASN A 532 14.63 -19.41 -34.05
N LEU A 533 14.10 -18.20 -34.23
CA LEU A 533 13.45 -17.72 -35.45
C LEU A 533 13.45 -16.18 -35.36
N PHE A 534 13.89 -15.51 -36.43
CA PHE A 534 14.18 -14.08 -36.52
C PHE A 534 15.40 -13.57 -35.75
N ASN A 535 16.56 -13.77 -36.38
CA ASN A 535 17.72 -12.90 -36.20
C ASN A 535 17.44 -11.58 -36.93
N TRP A 536 17.43 -10.44 -36.23
CA TRP A 536 17.53 -9.13 -36.87
C TRP A 536 18.41 -8.21 -36.03
N ASP A 537 19.61 -7.98 -36.53
CA ASP A 537 20.63 -7.12 -35.95
C ASP A 537 20.38 -5.68 -36.40
N PHE A 538 20.28 -4.70 -35.48
CA PHE A 538 20.41 -3.27 -35.79
C PHE A 538 20.50 -2.37 -34.55
N GLY A 539 21.47 -1.45 -34.59
CA GLY A 539 21.18 -0.03 -34.30
C GLY A 539 21.51 0.50 -32.90
N ASN A 540 22.69 1.12 -32.81
CA ASN A 540 23.26 1.82 -31.65
C ASN A 540 22.32 2.85 -30.96
N LYS A 541 22.57 3.10 -29.67
CA LYS A 541 21.78 3.96 -28.76
C LYS A 541 21.69 5.43 -29.20
N LYS A 542 20.56 6.08 -28.89
CA LYS A 542 20.48 7.52 -28.58
C LYS A 542 19.76 7.71 -27.24
N ASN A 543 20.28 8.62 -26.42
CA ASN A 543 19.71 8.94 -25.11
C ASN A 543 18.48 9.86 -25.29
N ASP A 544 17.32 9.46 -24.77
CA ASP A 544 16.19 10.38 -24.55
C ASP A 544 16.30 10.97 -23.14
N SER A 545 16.48 12.29 -23.05
CA SER A 545 16.54 13.02 -21.79
C SER A 545 15.15 13.16 -21.17
N ARG A 546 15.00 12.83 -19.87
CA ARG A 546 13.80 13.16 -19.09
C ARG A 546 13.59 14.69 -19.06
N PRO A 547 12.35 15.20 -19.17
CA PRO A 547 12.09 16.64 -19.01
C PRO A 547 12.39 17.06 -17.57
N GLN A 548 13.10 18.18 -17.39
CA GLN A 548 13.44 18.67 -16.05
C GLN A 548 12.21 19.25 -15.32
N PRO A 549 12.16 19.15 -13.98
CA PRO A 549 11.08 19.73 -13.18
C PRO A 549 11.04 21.26 -13.35
N LYS A 550 9.89 21.78 -13.79
CA LYS A 550 9.61 23.22 -13.89
C LYS A 550 9.36 23.79 -12.49
N TYR A 551 9.97 24.94 -12.23
CA TYR A 551 9.75 25.78 -11.04
C TYR A 551 9.41 27.21 -11.49
N HIS A 552 8.72 27.96 -10.64
CA HIS A 552 8.42 29.37 -10.87
C HIS A 552 9.28 30.24 -9.95
N ASP A 553 9.94 31.25 -10.52
CA ASP A 553 10.74 32.22 -9.78
C ASP A 553 9.83 33.20 -9.03
N ILE A 554 9.48 32.84 -7.79
CA ILE A 554 8.62 33.61 -6.89
C ILE A 554 9.31 33.73 -5.54
N GLN A 555 9.40 34.95 -5.01
CA GLN A 555 9.91 35.19 -3.65
C GLN A 555 9.01 34.51 -2.61
N LEU A 556 9.63 33.96 -1.56
CA LEU A 556 8.91 33.25 -0.51
C LEU A 556 7.89 34.17 0.19
N PRO A 557 6.58 33.85 0.14
CA PRO A 557 5.53 34.69 0.74
C PRO A 557 5.37 34.45 2.25
N PHE A 558 6.30 33.72 2.89
CA PHE A 558 6.31 33.41 4.31
C PHE A 558 7.73 33.48 4.87
N PRO A 559 7.91 33.83 6.17
CA PRO A 559 9.23 33.92 6.76
C PRO A 559 9.87 32.53 6.92
N PRO A 560 11.19 32.36 6.70
CA PRO A 560 11.88 31.08 6.91
C PRO A 560 11.76 30.51 8.34
N SER A 561 11.42 31.34 9.32
CA SER A 561 11.10 30.91 10.69
C SER A 561 9.94 29.92 10.76
N LEU A 562 8.94 30.02 9.86
CA LEU A 562 7.77 29.14 9.79
C LEU A 562 8.17 27.66 9.63
N VAL A 563 9.16 27.40 8.76
CA VAL A 563 9.65 26.04 8.45
C VAL A 563 10.85 25.62 9.30
N SER A 564 11.30 26.46 10.25
CA SER A 564 12.51 26.23 11.05
C SER A 564 12.47 25.01 11.97
N LYS A 565 11.27 24.46 12.22
CA LYS A 565 11.01 23.23 12.99
C LYS A 565 10.61 22.04 12.11
N THR A 566 10.89 22.08 10.81
CA THR A 566 10.48 21.08 9.82
C THR A 566 11.69 20.59 9.01
N TYR A 567 11.52 19.52 8.23
CA TYR A 567 12.52 18.99 7.28
C TYR A 567 12.99 20.00 6.21
N LEU A 568 12.27 21.12 6.03
CA LEU A 568 12.62 22.23 5.13
C LEU A 568 13.54 23.28 5.77
N LYS A 569 13.93 23.12 7.03
CA LYS A 569 14.82 24.04 7.76
C LYS A 569 16.14 24.25 7.02
N GLY A 570 16.43 25.51 6.67
CA GLY A 570 17.71 25.92 6.09
C GLY A 570 17.92 25.56 4.62
N ARG A 571 16.92 24.97 3.95
CA ARG A 571 16.99 24.60 2.52
C ARG A 571 16.46 25.70 1.61
N GLU A 572 16.91 25.71 0.36
CA GLU A 572 16.26 26.51 -0.68
C GLU A 572 14.86 25.96 -0.97
N LEU A 573 13.87 26.84 -1.07
CA LEU A 573 12.48 26.52 -1.39
C LEU A 573 12.06 27.27 -2.66
N ARG A 574 11.48 26.56 -3.63
CA ARG A 574 10.97 27.14 -4.88
C ARG A 574 9.50 26.82 -5.08
N CYS A 575 8.79 27.73 -5.74
CA CYS A 575 7.40 27.49 -6.12
C CYS A 575 7.36 26.41 -7.21
N CYS A 576 6.69 25.30 -6.92
CA CYS A 576 6.62 24.13 -7.79
C CYS A 576 5.29 23.98 -8.53
N TYR A 577 4.25 24.70 -8.06
CA TYR A 577 2.92 24.80 -8.65
C TYR A 577 2.32 26.18 -8.35
N LYS A 578 1.68 26.80 -9.34
CA LYS A 578 0.95 28.05 -9.24
C LYS A 578 -0.36 27.95 -10.01
N ALA A 579 -1.50 27.95 -9.32
CA ALA A 579 -2.81 27.68 -9.91
C ALA A 579 -3.18 28.64 -11.07
N THR A 580 -2.82 29.92 -10.99
CA THR A 580 -3.07 30.88 -12.10
C THR A 580 -2.25 30.62 -13.37
N VAL A 581 -1.16 29.85 -13.29
CA VAL A 581 -0.25 29.57 -14.42
C VAL A 581 -0.37 28.14 -14.91
N ASP A 582 -0.42 27.17 -13.99
CA ASP A 582 -0.43 25.74 -14.31
C ASP A 582 -1.85 25.17 -14.42
N GLY A 583 -2.88 25.85 -13.86
CA GLY A 583 -4.29 25.47 -13.91
C GLY A 583 -4.88 25.21 -12.52
N PHE A 584 -6.21 25.30 -12.37
CA PHE A 584 -6.91 25.15 -11.07
C PHE A 584 -7.47 23.73 -10.83
N SER A 585 -7.26 22.79 -11.75
CA SER A 585 -7.69 21.40 -11.56
C SER A 585 -6.83 20.69 -10.51
N ALA A 586 -7.42 19.80 -9.71
CA ALA A 586 -6.66 18.87 -8.88
C ALA A 586 -5.62 18.07 -9.69
N THR A 587 -5.91 17.75 -10.95
CA THR A 587 -4.95 17.11 -11.86
C THR A 587 -3.76 18.01 -12.21
N ASP A 588 -3.98 19.32 -12.40
CA ASP A 588 -2.91 20.28 -12.69
C ASP A 588 -1.99 20.47 -11.48
N PHE A 589 -2.60 20.49 -10.28
CA PHE A 589 -1.92 20.47 -8.99
C PHE A 589 -1.03 19.22 -8.82
N HIS A 590 -1.57 18.02 -9.02
CA HIS A 590 -0.82 16.76 -8.87
C HIS A 590 0.31 16.63 -9.90
N ASN A 591 0.04 16.94 -11.18
CA ASN A 591 1.06 17.02 -12.25
C ASN A 591 2.27 17.92 -11.88
N SER A 592 2.06 18.88 -10.97
CA SER A 592 3.04 19.90 -10.59
C SER A 592 3.58 19.73 -9.16
N SER A 593 2.98 18.88 -8.33
CA SER A 593 3.28 18.78 -6.88
C SER A 593 3.65 17.37 -6.42
N ASP A 594 3.27 16.34 -7.18
CA ASP A 594 3.58 14.95 -6.83
C ASP A 594 5.08 14.67 -6.89
N PHE A 595 5.54 13.81 -5.99
CA PHE A 595 6.95 13.40 -5.87
C PHE A 595 7.93 14.57 -5.63
N LYS A 596 7.46 15.69 -5.05
CA LYS A 596 8.33 16.83 -4.67
C LYS A 596 8.66 16.90 -3.17
N GLY A 597 8.22 15.91 -2.39
CA GLY A 597 8.50 15.79 -0.96
C GLY A 597 7.74 16.80 -0.07
N PRO A 598 8.25 17.10 1.13
CA PRO A 598 7.60 18.01 2.07
C PRO A 598 7.40 19.39 1.44
N CYS A 599 6.20 19.97 1.61
CA CYS A 599 5.83 21.21 0.94
C CYS A 599 4.95 22.13 1.80
N VAL A 600 5.08 23.43 1.53
CA VAL A 600 4.25 24.49 2.11
C VAL A 600 3.24 24.93 1.05
N ILE A 601 1.96 24.85 1.38
CA ILE A 601 0.86 25.36 0.54
C ILE A 601 0.45 26.73 1.07
N ILE A 602 0.26 27.68 0.17
CA ILE A 602 -0.21 29.04 0.44
C ILE A 602 -1.45 29.31 -0.39
N GLY A 603 -2.53 29.72 0.25
CA GLY A 603 -3.78 30.11 -0.40
C GLY A 603 -4.10 31.59 -0.18
N TYR A 604 -4.58 32.24 -1.24
CA TYR A 604 -5.11 33.60 -1.20
C TYR A 604 -6.60 33.56 -1.51
N THR A 605 -7.43 34.11 -0.63
CA THR A 605 -8.87 34.25 -0.88
C THR A 605 -9.19 35.55 -1.62
N ASN A 606 -10.35 35.59 -2.25
CA ASN A 606 -10.93 36.80 -2.84
C ASN A 606 -11.18 37.97 -1.85
N LYS A 607 -11.07 37.74 -0.54
CA LYS A 607 -11.13 38.76 0.52
C LYS A 607 -9.75 39.25 0.95
N ALA A 608 -8.71 38.98 0.16
CA ALA A 608 -7.30 39.22 0.48
C ALA A 608 -6.82 38.52 1.78
N PHE A 609 -7.54 37.50 2.26
CA PHE A 609 -7.12 36.69 3.39
C PHE A 609 -6.07 35.67 2.94
N LYS A 610 -4.97 35.59 3.70
CA LYS A 610 -3.79 34.77 3.39
C LYS A 610 -3.68 33.67 4.44
N PHE A 611 -3.63 32.43 3.98
CA PHE A 611 -3.49 31.24 4.82
C PHE A 611 -2.54 30.24 4.18
N GLY A 612 -2.22 29.19 4.91
CA GLY A 612 -1.47 28.07 4.37
C GLY A 612 -1.47 26.85 5.27
N ALA A 613 -0.75 25.84 4.81
CA ALA A 613 -0.60 24.57 5.48
C ALA A 613 0.77 23.96 5.16
N PHE A 614 1.32 23.18 6.08
CA PHE A 614 2.55 22.43 5.87
C PHE A 614 2.24 20.94 5.80
N ASN A 615 2.59 20.33 4.66
CA ASN A 615 2.52 18.88 4.45
C ASN A 615 3.94 18.28 4.58
N PRO A 616 4.25 17.52 5.64
CA PRO A 616 5.54 16.85 5.80
C PRO A 616 5.77 15.66 4.85
N GLU A 617 4.72 15.01 4.33
CA GLU A 617 4.83 13.80 3.49
C GLU A 617 5.00 14.12 1.99
N GLY A 618 4.43 15.26 1.56
CA GLY A 618 4.23 15.59 0.15
C GLY A 618 2.97 14.95 -0.45
N TYR A 619 2.88 14.97 -1.78
CA TYR A 619 1.77 14.39 -2.55
C TYR A 619 2.29 13.30 -3.49
N ARG A 620 1.46 12.28 -3.73
CA ARG A 620 1.81 11.10 -4.55
C ARG A 620 0.62 10.55 -5.35
N SER A 621 -0.56 11.18 -5.28
CA SER A 621 -1.81 10.68 -5.90
C SER A 621 -2.17 9.25 -5.45
N THR A 622 -1.98 8.92 -4.17
CA THR A 622 -2.14 7.55 -3.65
C THR A 622 -3.59 7.12 -3.35
N ASP A 623 -4.54 8.05 -3.30
CA ASP A 623 -5.90 7.84 -2.80
C ASP A 623 -5.94 7.27 -1.36
N ASP A 624 -4.90 7.59 -0.57
CA ASP A 624 -4.70 7.14 0.81
C ASP A 624 -4.59 8.33 1.79
N TYR A 625 -4.44 8.04 3.08
CA TYR A 625 -4.35 9.02 4.15
C TYR A 625 -3.14 8.81 5.05
N TYR A 626 -2.56 9.90 5.55
CA TYR A 626 -1.37 9.87 6.40
C TYR A 626 -1.69 10.43 7.79
N ASP A 627 -1.29 9.71 8.83
CA ASP A 627 -1.37 10.18 10.22
C ASP A 627 0.01 10.67 10.69
N THR A 628 0.14 11.97 10.93
CA THR A 628 1.37 12.63 11.34
C THR A 628 1.05 13.84 12.23
N PHE A 629 1.87 14.08 13.26
CA PHE A 629 1.74 15.26 14.13
C PHE A 629 2.52 16.48 13.60
N ASP A 630 3.37 16.29 12.60
CA ASP A 630 4.23 17.35 12.03
C ASP A 630 3.48 18.23 11.03
N ALA A 631 2.30 17.81 10.56
CA ALA A 631 1.41 18.64 9.76
C ALA A 631 0.74 19.73 10.60
N PHE A 632 0.69 20.95 10.07
CA PHE A 632 0.03 22.09 10.72
C PHE A 632 -0.59 23.04 9.71
N LEU A 633 -1.67 23.73 10.13
CA LEU A 633 -2.27 24.84 9.40
C LEU A 633 -1.71 26.16 9.93
N PHE A 634 -1.77 27.23 9.14
CA PHE A 634 -1.41 28.56 9.61
C PHE A 634 -2.13 29.67 8.86
N TYR A 635 -2.24 30.84 9.48
CA TYR A 635 -2.84 32.03 8.87
C TYR A 635 -2.24 33.33 9.41
N TRP A 636 -2.45 34.41 8.66
CA TRP A 636 -2.12 35.77 9.09
C TRP A 636 -3.37 36.48 9.59
N ARG A 637 -3.22 37.36 10.60
CA ARG A 637 -4.32 38.26 11.00
C ARG A 637 -4.62 39.24 9.86
N GLU A 638 -5.89 39.61 9.72
CA GLU A 638 -6.30 40.67 8.81
C GLU A 638 -5.66 42.00 9.25
N LYS A 639 -5.28 42.83 8.28
CA LYS A 639 -4.47 44.02 8.52
C LYS A 639 -5.31 45.13 9.16
N GLU A 640 -4.95 45.53 10.38
CA GLU A 640 -5.03 46.93 10.75
C GLU A 640 -3.85 47.66 10.10
N GLU A 641 -4.07 48.86 9.53
CA GLU A 641 -3.29 49.41 8.41
C GLU A 641 -1.82 49.82 8.67
N LYS A 642 -1.17 49.40 9.78
CA LYS A 642 0.12 49.96 10.22
C LYS A 642 1.22 48.98 10.65
N GLU A 643 1.04 47.66 10.58
CA GLU A 643 2.10 46.70 10.94
C GLU A 643 2.69 45.94 9.75
N ARG A 644 4.01 45.67 9.81
CA ARG A 644 4.72 44.77 8.90
C ARG A 644 4.21 43.33 9.11
N ASP A 645 4.28 42.49 8.06
CA ASP A 645 3.82 41.10 8.05
C ASP A 645 4.12 40.39 9.40
N GLY A 646 3.08 40.25 10.22
CA GLY A 646 3.19 39.64 11.54
C GLY A 646 3.50 38.14 11.43
N ASP A 647 4.08 37.56 12.48
CA ASP A 647 4.35 36.12 12.50
C ASP A 647 3.04 35.32 12.30
N PRO A 648 3.03 34.31 11.41
CA PRO A 648 1.84 33.50 11.16
C PRO A 648 1.42 32.71 12.41
N ILE A 649 0.12 32.66 12.67
CA ILE A 649 -0.45 31.87 13.76
C ILE A 649 -0.52 30.41 13.32
N ILE A 650 0.23 29.55 13.98
CA ILE A 650 0.28 28.10 13.72
C ILE A 650 -0.82 27.38 14.51
N LEU A 651 -1.55 26.51 13.82
CA LEU A 651 -2.60 25.65 14.34
C LEU A 651 -2.13 24.18 14.17
N PRO A 652 -1.53 23.56 15.21
CA PRO A 652 -1.02 22.20 15.12
C PRO A 652 -2.15 21.17 15.00
N LYS A 653 -1.82 19.95 14.56
CA LYS A 653 -2.73 18.81 14.70
C LYS A 653 -3.10 18.60 16.17
N VAL A 654 -4.38 18.37 16.45
CA VAL A 654 -4.89 18.00 17.78
C VAL A 654 -5.60 16.65 17.73
N GLY A 655 -5.67 15.97 18.87
CA GLY A 655 -5.91 14.52 18.93
C GLY A 655 -7.26 14.03 18.39
N GLY A 656 -7.24 12.79 17.90
CA GLY A 656 -8.38 12.02 17.39
C GLY A 656 -7.85 10.84 16.57
N SER A 657 -8.64 9.78 16.38
CA SER A 657 -8.26 8.60 15.56
C SER A 657 -8.41 8.87 14.05
N GLY A 658 -8.07 10.08 13.61
CA GLY A 658 -8.29 10.57 12.25
C GLY A 658 -6.99 11.08 11.64
N ALA A 659 -6.85 10.82 10.34
CA ALA A 659 -5.68 11.19 9.55
C ALA A 659 -5.38 12.70 9.61
N ALA A 660 -4.10 13.04 9.46
CA ALA A 660 -3.62 14.40 9.36
C ALA A 660 -3.76 14.96 7.93
N LEU A 661 -3.58 14.08 6.94
CA LEU A 661 -3.52 14.41 5.51
C LEU A 661 -4.32 13.38 4.71
N PHE A 662 -4.87 13.80 3.58
CA PHE A 662 -5.47 12.92 2.57
C PHE A 662 -4.89 13.26 1.19
N ASP A 663 -4.37 12.25 0.48
CA ASP A 663 -3.69 12.37 -0.81
C ASP A 663 -4.54 11.76 -1.93
N TYR A 664 -5.72 12.33 -2.14
CA TYR A 664 -6.67 11.87 -3.17
C TYR A 664 -6.25 12.35 -4.56
N ALA A 665 -5.99 11.44 -5.50
CA ALA A 665 -5.56 11.74 -6.87
C ALA A 665 -6.55 12.61 -7.68
N ARG A 666 -7.78 12.77 -7.17
CA ARG A 666 -8.86 13.58 -7.76
C ARG A 666 -9.20 14.82 -6.94
N GLY A 667 -8.51 15.08 -5.83
CA GLY A 667 -8.71 16.26 -4.97
C GLY A 667 -7.45 17.13 -4.90
N GLY A 668 -7.60 18.39 -4.51
CA GLY A 668 -6.45 19.21 -4.12
C GLY A 668 -6.00 18.94 -2.68
N PRO A 669 -5.14 19.80 -2.12
CA PRO A 669 -4.64 19.70 -0.75
C PRO A 669 -5.72 19.48 0.31
N GLN A 670 -5.62 18.37 1.07
CA GLN A 670 -6.54 18.05 2.16
C GLN A 670 -5.83 17.72 3.47
N PHE A 671 -6.21 18.45 4.52
CA PHE A 671 -5.66 18.40 5.86
C PHE A 671 -6.77 18.04 6.85
N GLY A 672 -6.76 16.80 7.33
CA GLY A 672 -7.80 16.23 8.19
C GLY A 672 -9.12 16.03 7.45
N ALA A 673 -10.08 15.36 8.10
CA ALA A 673 -11.34 14.98 7.44
C ALA A 673 -12.21 16.19 7.07
N ASP A 674 -12.10 17.28 7.84
CA ASP A 674 -12.76 18.57 7.56
C ASP A 674 -11.83 19.78 7.82
N GLY A 675 -10.56 19.58 8.21
CA GLY A 675 -9.70 20.63 8.78
C GLY A 675 -9.44 21.80 7.81
N LEU A 676 -8.83 21.50 6.67
CA LEU A 676 -8.73 22.36 5.50
C LEU A 676 -8.77 21.48 4.24
N LEU A 677 -9.75 21.71 3.38
CA LEU A 677 -9.95 20.99 2.13
C LEU A 677 -9.93 22.00 0.98
N ILE A 678 -8.94 21.94 0.10
CA ILE A 678 -8.83 22.79 -1.09
C ILE A 678 -9.14 21.93 -2.31
N GLY A 679 -10.16 22.31 -3.09
CA GLY A 679 -10.64 21.52 -4.24
C GLY A 679 -10.92 20.05 -3.91
N PRO A 680 -11.80 19.73 -2.94
CA PRO A 680 -12.16 18.34 -2.65
C PRO A 680 -12.80 17.66 -3.88
N PRO A 681 -12.64 16.34 -4.05
CA PRO A 681 -13.22 15.62 -5.18
C PRO A 681 -14.75 15.70 -5.16
N LEU A 682 -15.36 15.81 -6.33
CA LEU A 682 -16.81 15.99 -6.48
C LEU A 682 -17.62 14.73 -6.12
N ALA A 683 -16.95 13.58 -6.04
CA ALA A 683 -17.49 12.32 -5.53
C ALA A 683 -16.63 11.83 -4.35
N PRO A 684 -17.23 11.32 -3.26
CA PRO A 684 -16.47 10.84 -2.10
C PRO A 684 -15.65 9.59 -2.45
N VAL A 685 -14.33 9.66 -2.25
CA VAL A 685 -13.38 8.56 -2.52
C VAL A 685 -13.42 7.54 -1.36
N MET A 686 -14.55 6.83 -1.25
CA MET A 686 -14.78 5.82 -0.20
C MET A 686 -14.38 4.42 -0.67
N GLY A 687 -13.06 4.17 -0.80
CA GLY A 687 -12.47 2.82 -0.76
C GLY A 687 -13.08 1.73 -1.66
N GLY A 688 -13.63 2.09 -2.82
CA GLY A 688 -14.32 1.12 -3.69
C GLY A 688 -14.63 1.65 -5.09
N PHE A 689 -14.19 0.87 -6.10
CA PHE A 689 -14.65 0.88 -7.49
C PHE A 689 -15.09 2.23 -8.09
N ALA A 690 -14.12 3.06 -8.50
CA ALA A 690 -14.36 4.04 -9.56
C ALA A 690 -14.45 3.30 -10.91
N GLY A 691 -15.61 3.36 -11.56
CA GLY A 691 -15.83 2.79 -12.90
C GLY A 691 -15.13 3.55 -14.04
N PRO A 692 -15.22 3.06 -15.29
CA PRO A 692 -14.38 3.54 -16.40
C PRO A 692 -14.60 5.00 -16.82
N ASP A 693 -15.79 5.56 -16.58
CA ASP A 693 -16.26 6.80 -17.21
C ASP A 693 -16.57 7.93 -16.20
N THR A 694 -15.56 8.62 -15.67
CA THR A 694 -15.80 9.85 -14.85
C THR A 694 -14.70 10.92 -14.96
N ASN A 695 -14.81 11.83 -15.94
CA ASN A 695 -14.22 13.19 -15.82
C ASN A 695 -15.00 14.08 -14.81
N SER A 696 -16.13 13.59 -14.28
CA SER A 696 -17.07 14.27 -13.39
C SER A 696 -16.68 14.25 -11.90
N GLY A 697 -15.46 13.82 -11.56
CA GLY A 697 -15.02 13.64 -10.16
C GLY A 697 -13.87 14.52 -9.69
N ILE A 698 -13.26 15.32 -10.56
CA ILE A 698 -12.02 16.08 -10.27
C ILE A 698 -12.37 17.38 -9.53
N GLY A 699 -11.67 17.66 -8.42
CA GLY A 699 -11.85 18.86 -7.62
C GLY A 699 -11.28 20.14 -8.25
N ASP A 700 -11.92 21.28 -7.98
CA ASP A 700 -11.51 22.62 -8.42
C ASP A 700 -10.92 23.41 -7.24
N LEU A 701 -9.63 23.75 -7.33
CA LEU A 701 -8.89 24.44 -6.27
C LEU A 701 -9.36 25.89 -6.03
N ARG A 702 -10.29 26.42 -6.84
CA ARG A 702 -10.97 27.71 -6.59
C ARG A 702 -11.87 27.70 -5.37
N GLN A 703 -12.18 26.54 -4.80
CA GLN A 703 -13.01 26.43 -3.59
C GLN A 703 -12.26 25.75 -2.46
N ALA A 704 -12.36 26.31 -1.25
CA ALA A 704 -11.86 25.68 -0.04
C ALA A 704 -12.93 25.61 1.05
N LYS A 705 -12.84 24.60 1.92
CA LYS A 705 -13.68 24.38 3.11
C LYS A 705 -12.78 24.18 4.34
N SER A 706 -13.18 24.67 5.50
CA SER A 706 -12.46 24.45 6.75
C SER A 706 -13.39 24.26 7.95
N ARG A 707 -13.02 23.34 8.85
CA ARG A 707 -13.62 23.13 10.17
C ARG A 707 -12.56 22.67 11.18
N LEU A 708 -12.21 23.56 12.10
CA LEU A 708 -11.21 23.38 13.13
C LEU A 708 -11.80 22.82 14.44
N GLY A 709 -10.97 22.20 15.25
CA GLY A 709 -11.33 21.59 16.54
C GLY A 709 -11.53 20.08 16.53
N LEU A 710 -11.53 19.43 15.36
CA LEU A 710 -11.51 17.97 15.24
C LEU A 710 -10.10 17.46 14.90
N SER A 711 -9.56 17.82 13.73
CA SER A 711 -8.21 17.39 13.31
C SER A 711 -7.12 18.41 13.65
N TYR A 712 -7.44 19.70 13.64
CA TYR A 712 -6.48 20.80 13.86
C TYR A 712 -6.99 21.76 14.93
N ALA A 713 -6.06 22.42 15.64
CA ALA A 713 -6.39 23.35 16.71
C ALA A 713 -7.36 24.44 16.25
N ARG A 714 -8.30 24.83 17.13
CA ARG A 714 -9.13 26.02 16.91
C ARG A 714 -8.27 27.27 16.92
N ARG A 715 -8.74 28.31 16.22
CA ARG A 715 -8.09 29.63 16.25
C ARG A 715 -8.08 30.20 17.67
N PRO A 716 -7.08 31.03 18.05
CA PRO A 716 -7.04 31.67 19.37
C PRO A 716 -8.22 32.60 19.68
N ASP A 717 -8.97 33.04 18.66
CA ASP A 717 -10.21 33.82 18.77
C ASP A 717 -11.47 32.95 19.00
N GLY A 718 -11.29 31.63 19.15
CA GLY A 718 -12.36 30.66 19.40
C GLY A 718 -13.10 30.18 18.15
N LYS A 719 -12.80 30.73 16.95
CA LYS A 719 -13.53 30.40 15.72
C LYS A 719 -13.24 28.98 15.22
N GLU A 720 -14.26 28.33 14.67
CA GLU A 720 -14.22 26.95 14.19
C GLU A 720 -13.83 26.80 12.70
N SER A 721 -13.38 27.85 12.01
CA SER A 721 -12.91 27.78 10.63
C SER A 721 -11.63 28.59 10.43
N LEU A 722 -10.73 28.12 9.56
CA LEU A 722 -9.54 28.87 9.16
C LEU A 722 -9.91 30.24 8.57
N PHE A 723 -11.05 30.33 7.87
CA PHE A 723 -11.57 31.55 7.24
C PHE A 723 -12.42 32.43 8.18
N GLY A 724 -12.37 32.19 9.49
CA GLY A 724 -13.11 32.97 10.49
C GLY A 724 -14.52 32.43 10.70
N ASP A 725 -15.55 33.23 10.40
CA ASP A 725 -16.95 32.85 10.63
C ASP A 725 -17.54 32.03 9.46
N GLU A 726 -16.90 32.07 8.29
CA GLU A 726 -17.28 31.30 7.11
C GLU A 726 -16.57 29.94 7.08
N SER A 727 -17.33 28.86 6.82
CA SER A 727 -16.77 27.50 6.67
C SER A 727 -16.25 27.19 5.26
N LYS A 728 -16.42 28.12 4.31
CA LYS A 728 -15.97 28.00 2.91
C LYS A 728 -15.39 29.33 2.43
N ALA A 729 -14.43 29.28 1.52
CA ALA A 729 -13.86 30.45 0.85
C ALA A 729 -13.60 30.18 -0.63
N SER A 730 -13.68 31.23 -1.46
CA SER A 730 -13.21 31.20 -2.85
C SER A 730 -11.75 31.62 -2.91
N LEU A 731 -10.93 30.87 -3.65
CA LEU A 731 -9.49 31.11 -3.79
C LEU A 731 -9.16 31.74 -5.13
N ASP A 732 -8.37 32.81 -5.09
CA ASP A 732 -7.84 33.50 -6.27
C ASP A 732 -6.50 32.90 -6.73
N GLU A 733 -5.73 32.33 -5.80
CA GLU A 733 -4.43 31.72 -6.07
C GLU A 733 -4.12 30.60 -5.06
N VAL A 734 -3.48 29.53 -5.53
CA VAL A 734 -2.89 28.48 -4.70
C VAL A 734 -1.45 28.26 -5.17
N LEU A 735 -0.50 28.39 -4.25
CA LEU A 735 0.93 28.19 -4.47
C LEU A 735 1.42 27.01 -3.64
N VAL A 736 2.34 26.22 -4.19
CA VAL A 736 3.03 25.15 -3.44
C VAL A 736 4.53 25.39 -3.54
N PHE A 737 5.20 25.37 -2.40
CA PHE A 737 6.65 25.53 -2.27
C PHE A 737 7.28 24.25 -1.72
N CYS A 738 8.25 23.70 -2.42
CA CYS A 738 9.03 22.54 -2.00
C CYS A 738 10.53 22.85 -2.11
N SER A 739 11.38 21.99 -1.55
CA SER A 739 12.82 22.09 -1.77
C SER A 739 13.23 21.34 -3.05
N PRO A 740 13.88 21.99 -4.05
CA PRO A 740 14.35 21.30 -5.24
C PRO A 740 15.36 20.18 -4.94
N GLU A 741 16.16 20.35 -3.87
CA GLU A 741 17.08 19.33 -3.37
C GLU A 741 16.32 18.08 -2.96
N ILE A 742 15.29 18.21 -2.11
CA ILE A 742 14.49 17.06 -1.68
C ILE A 742 13.70 16.48 -2.85
N ALA A 743 13.14 17.32 -3.71
CA ALA A 743 12.42 16.88 -4.91
C ALA A 743 13.32 16.11 -5.91
N SER A 744 14.65 16.26 -5.84
CA SER A 744 15.59 15.44 -6.63
C SER A 744 15.95 14.08 -6.01
N LEU A 745 15.49 13.81 -4.78
CA LEU A 745 15.63 12.51 -4.10
C LEU A 745 14.46 11.56 -4.38
N TYR A 746 13.44 12.02 -5.11
CA TYR A 746 12.25 11.29 -5.54
C TYR A 746 12.30 11.00 -7.06
#